data_AF-A0A7S4RGV8-F1
#
_entry.id   AF-A0A7S4RGV8-F1
#
_cell.length_a   1.000
_cell.length_b   1.000
_cell.length_c   1.000
_cell.angle_alpha   90.00
_cell.angle_beta   90.00
_cell.angle_gamma   90.00
#
_symmetry.space_group_name_H-M   'P 1'
#
loop_
_entity.id
_entity.type
_entity.pdbx_description
1 polymer ?
#
loop_
_entity_poly.entity_id
_entity_poly.type
_entity_poly.pdbx_seq_one_letter_code
_entity_poly.pdbx_strand_id
1 'polypeptide(L)'
;QSLGLGELLRPAGTAGRAPGSGDAELGGFWLCSESSASYEVCLVEDACSPGLAASGQANVDIRVRAAAFPRPYPPGGHRRLRYRQHLPGGKLRWGDLRQADGGEWTWHAELTDGSEVRLRREGSLARRSFKPARALDWQESRLAEQPQAYAFFNAYKHPEGRRHVLVAAEEDADGFPLVGLTSGWLPAEVLGVDAHGSRVRFRGPFCDPFEVHPPPPAATVIRQAAADQARQLCAGHALQLPGGKFLQPPRGSQPWTLCGRLGERGADGRGGPPAALRHPEQAVKGAAVAFGCSKERLTAQALFCGSLRELPGRERRCPDREVGDKPAIPPLLSIVCVRWYDYWSDFHASSDYNTLNDGLFLDLLEGPHSIGMQLPGEYEIYTVFVRESADLKKLDPRHLRAKLKGRNVVAWYFVWPSVDGPGFVAEDEFFALCQAMERIPIRTAWPHESHLYRILCGKLWVPQMCLNKDFRVPPTTRVHLAEFRRNSHNAAARALSVLTRLRQAIWGWKPVQLEDFRGVVKLGFSWGGLDVLPFQGLASLARTLRRLFSHHRNLNVVCLVQEMVPHVVGERRVLCFYDKQKLAFRREAVWNMCGGGSSGIAGFRLTTPNVISDAEVAQRFFNGDHAAASDAEAEAERLVDKWLQWFKSEAPEPPQCARIDFLVSRACGGRTALWTGEVGECGASLCSLEVHGRNSVAVNSAILLDESSRFPTSMPEAIPRNDGSKS
;
A
#
# COMPACT_ATOMS: atom_id res chain seq x y z
N GLN A 1 42.77 -11.35 41.03
CA GLN A 1 43.54 -10.20 40.50
C GLN A 1 42.54 -9.38 39.69
N SER A 2 41.78 -8.43 40.27
CA SER A 2 42.17 -7.05 40.66
C SER A 2 42.65 -6.27 39.41
N LEU A 3 42.10 -5.16 38.92
CA LEU A 3 41.52 -3.90 39.45
C LEU A 3 40.62 -3.32 38.32
N GLY A 4 39.62 -2.42 38.46
CA GLY A 4 39.37 -1.37 39.43
C GLY A 4 39.31 0.00 38.72
N LEU A 5 38.10 0.50 38.44
CA LEU A 5 37.68 1.90 38.21
C LEU A 5 36.15 1.85 38.07
N GLY A 6 35.29 2.24 39.00
CA GLY A 6 35.44 3.21 40.09
C GLY A 6 34.61 4.44 39.77
N GLU A 7 33.33 4.41 40.20
CA GLU A 7 32.44 5.55 40.50
C GLU A 7 32.31 6.71 39.49
N LEU A 8 31.15 6.79 38.83
CA LEU A 8 30.43 8.05 38.55
C LEU A 8 28.99 7.72 38.15
N LEU A 9 28.05 8.57 38.60
CA LEU A 9 26.59 8.52 38.40
C LEU A 9 25.78 7.82 39.51
N ARG A 10 25.75 8.45 40.70
CA ARG A 10 24.55 8.43 41.55
C ARG A 10 23.49 9.38 40.95
N PRO A 11 22.19 9.04 41.01
CA PRO A 11 21.13 9.94 40.59
C PRO A 11 21.03 11.13 41.55
N ALA A 12 20.96 12.33 40.98
CA ALA A 12 20.65 13.54 41.73
C ALA A 12 19.28 13.37 42.38
N GLY A 13 19.27 13.41 43.72
CA GLY A 13 18.05 13.49 44.51
C GLY A 13 17.23 14.71 44.09
N THR A 14 15.91 14.54 44.12
CA THR A 14 14.91 15.59 43.99
C THR A 14 15.10 16.62 45.11
N ALA A 15 15.90 17.64 44.85
CA ALA A 15 15.88 18.90 45.59
C ALA A 15 14.75 19.78 45.05
N GLY A 16 14.02 20.44 45.95
CA GLY A 16 12.75 21.10 45.71
C GLY A 16 12.73 22.05 44.51
N ARG A 17 11.71 21.89 43.66
CA ARG A 17 11.33 22.87 42.64
C ARG A 17 10.81 24.14 43.31
N ALA A 18 11.41 25.28 42.99
CA ALA A 18 10.81 26.58 43.27
C ALA A 18 9.52 26.75 42.45
N PRO A 19 8.42 27.27 43.03
CA PRO A 19 7.21 27.59 42.29
C PRO A 19 7.45 28.86 41.47
N GLY A 20 7.72 28.72 40.17
CA GLY A 20 8.03 29.91 39.36
C GLY A 20 8.30 29.76 37.87
N SER A 21 7.89 28.68 37.19
CA SER A 21 8.03 28.62 35.72
C SER A 21 6.79 28.03 35.04
N GLY A 22 5.67 28.75 35.12
CA GLY A 22 4.42 28.40 34.41
C GLY A 22 4.53 28.47 32.88
N ASP A 23 5.61 29.03 32.35
CA ASP A 23 5.79 29.30 30.92
C ASP A 23 6.15 28.05 30.11
N ALA A 24 6.96 27.15 30.68
CA ALA A 24 7.37 25.90 30.03
C ALA A 24 6.20 24.92 29.87
N GLU A 25 5.13 25.17 30.61
CA GLU A 25 3.98 24.28 30.79
C GLU A 25 2.86 24.50 29.77
N LEU A 26 2.86 25.66 29.08
CA LEU A 26 1.90 25.97 28.02
C LEU A 26 2.39 25.56 26.62
N GLY A 27 3.68 25.23 26.48
CA GLY A 27 4.30 24.91 25.20
C GLY A 27 3.77 23.62 24.57
N GLY A 28 3.46 23.67 23.28
CA GLY A 28 3.02 22.51 22.51
C GLY A 28 1.81 22.77 21.61
N PHE A 29 1.32 21.68 21.02
CA PHE A 29 0.16 21.69 20.13
C PHE A 29 -1.11 21.36 20.91
N TRP A 30 -2.16 22.15 20.69
CA TRP A 30 -3.41 22.10 21.45
C TRP A 30 -4.60 21.97 20.50
N LEU A 31 -5.51 21.05 20.84
CA LEU A 31 -6.75 20.79 20.11
C LEU A 31 -7.94 21.30 20.92
N CYS A 32 -8.59 22.39 20.47
CA CYS A 32 -9.82 22.88 21.11
C CYS A 32 -10.94 21.85 20.96
N SER A 33 -11.55 21.39 22.05
CA SER A 33 -12.52 20.29 22.12
C SER A 33 -13.80 20.48 21.30
N GLU A 34 -14.09 21.70 20.81
CA GLU A 34 -15.40 22.08 20.24
C GLU A 34 -15.38 22.82 18.89
N SER A 35 -14.22 23.22 18.37
CA SER A 35 -14.13 23.84 17.01
C SER A 35 -13.40 22.88 16.08
N SER A 36 -13.03 23.19 14.83
CA SER A 36 -11.93 22.50 14.09
C SER A 36 -10.55 23.16 14.24
N ALA A 37 -10.49 24.24 15.02
CA ALA A 37 -9.26 25.01 15.28
C ALA A 37 -8.25 24.29 16.20
N SER A 38 -7.05 24.06 15.71
CA SER A 38 -5.87 23.79 16.52
C SER A 38 -5.07 25.08 16.74
N TYR A 39 -4.24 25.10 17.77
CA TYR A 39 -3.23 26.13 17.93
C TYR A 39 -1.95 25.54 18.51
N GLU A 40 -0.84 26.19 18.22
CA GLU A 40 0.47 25.89 18.74
C GLU A 40 0.90 27.04 19.65
N VAL A 41 1.46 26.71 20.81
CA VAL A 41 2.19 27.66 21.65
C VAL A 41 3.65 27.25 21.59
N CYS A 42 4.46 28.08 20.95
CA CYS A 42 5.89 27.83 20.77
C CYS A 42 6.73 28.86 21.53
N LEU A 43 7.87 28.41 22.05
CA LEU A 43 8.87 29.30 22.63
C LEU A 43 9.67 29.94 21.51
N VAL A 44 9.66 31.27 21.44
CA VAL A 44 10.44 32.05 20.48
C VAL A 44 11.55 32.75 21.26
N GLU A 45 12.79 32.55 20.83
CA GLU A 45 13.94 33.30 21.33
C GLU A 45 14.15 34.48 20.37
N ASP A 46 14.09 35.72 20.89
CA ASP A 46 14.46 36.89 20.12
C ASP A 46 15.94 36.76 19.76
N ALA A 47 16.26 36.63 18.47
CA ALA A 47 17.64 36.76 18.02
C ALA A 47 18.07 38.19 18.34
N CYS A 48 18.89 38.39 19.38
CA CYS A 48 19.59 39.65 19.58
C CYS A 48 20.51 39.88 18.38
N SER A 49 20.04 40.64 17.39
CA SER A 49 20.91 41.29 16.42
C SER A 49 21.22 42.69 16.93
N PRO A 50 22.40 42.94 17.54
CA PRO A 50 22.83 44.30 17.78
C PRO A 50 23.31 44.89 16.44
N GLY A 51 22.51 45.79 15.89
CA GLY A 51 22.96 46.77 14.89
C GLY A 51 22.95 46.31 13.44
N LEU A 52 21.87 46.63 12.73
CA LEU A 52 21.95 47.09 11.34
C LEU A 52 20.70 47.93 11.04
N ALA A 53 20.92 49.24 11.01
CA ALA A 53 19.96 50.20 10.49
C ALA A 53 19.80 49.99 8.97
N ALA A 54 18.55 50.08 8.52
CA ALA A 54 18.10 50.46 7.18
C ALA A 54 18.82 49.85 5.95
N SER A 55 18.19 48.86 5.31
CA SER A 55 17.88 48.89 3.86
C SER A 55 17.04 47.68 3.49
N GLY A 56 16.22 47.83 2.44
CA GLY A 56 15.04 47.02 2.16
C GLY A 56 15.28 45.62 1.59
N GLN A 57 14.16 44.87 1.56
CA GLN A 57 13.88 43.66 0.79
C GLN A 57 14.97 42.57 0.76
N ALA A 58 14.76 41.52 1.57
CA ALA A 58 15.32 40.20 1.30
C ALA A 58 14.34 39.10 1.71
N ASN A 59 14.02 38.23 0.76
CA ASN A 59 13.42 36.91 0.99
C ASN A 59 14.37 36.07 1.85
N VAL A 60 13.88 35.51 2.95
CA VAL A 60 14.63 34.56 3.77
C VAL A 60 14.16 33.14 3.46
N ASP A 61 15.02 32.44 2.72
CA ASP A 61 14.96 31.01 2.44
C ASP A 61 15.50 30.25 3.67
N ILE A 62 14.65 29.47 4.35
CA ILE A 62 15.03 28.70 5.54
C ILE A 62 15.39 27.27 5.12
N ARG A 63 16.68 27.00 4.92
CA ARG A 63 17.22 25.63 4.86
C ARG A 63 17.61 25.16 6.25
N VAL A 64 16.89 24.19 6.79
CA VAL A 64 17.25 23.48 8.02
C VAL A 64 18.30 22.41 7.67
N ARG A 65 19.56 22.61 8.10
CA ARG A 65 20.58 21.56 8.14
C ARG A 65 20.50 20.84 9.49
N ALA A 66 20.33 19.52 9.45
CA ALA A 66 20.55 18.65 10.59
C ALA A 66 22.06 18.60 10.89
N ALA A 67 22.48 19.12 12.04
CA ALA A 67 23.81 18.92 12.60
C ALA A 67 23.72 18.73 14.12
N ALA A 68 24.59 17.87 14.61
CA ALA A 68 24.67 17.31 15.95
C ALA A 68 24.69 18.33 17.10
N PHE A 69 24.16 17.89 18.26
CA PHE A 69 24.23 18.42 19.64
C PHE A 69 24.43 19.95 19.82
N PRO A 70 23.48 20.67 20.45
CA PRO A 70 23.63 22.10 20.67
C PRO A 70 24.72 22.39 21.71
N ARG A 71 25.65 23.28 21.36
CA ARG A 71 26.51 23.97 22.33
C ARG A 71 25.63 24.87 23.23
N PRO A 72 26.00 25.11 24.50
CA PRO A 72 25.27 26.05 25.35
C PRO A 72 25.32 27.47 24.76
N TYR A 73 24.13 28.06 24.63
CA TYR A 73 23.91 29.42 24.12
C TYR A 73 24.30 30.49 25.16
N PRO A 74 24.60 31.72 24.72
CA PRO A 74 24.90 32.82 25.63
C PRO A 74 23.67 33.18 26.48
N PRO A 75 23.83 33.41 27.79
CA PRO A 75 22.75 33.83 28.67
C PRO A 75 22.34 35.28 28.35
N GLY A 76 21.07 35.51 27.98
CA GLY A 76 20.55 36.88 27.84
C GLY A 76 19.41 37.10 26.84
N GLY A 77 19.04 36.12 26.01
CA GLY A 77 17.89 36.26 25.10
C GLY A 77 16.56 36.28 25.85
N HIS A 78 15.72 37.29 25.61
CA HIS A 78 14.35 37.28 26.12
C HIS A 78 13.55 36.18 25.40
N ARG A 79 13.14 35.17 26.16
CA ARG A 79 12.22 34.13 25.70
C ARG A 79 10.80 34.67 25.76
N ARG A 80 10.06 34.52 24.67
CA ARG A 80 8.62 34.86 24.62
C ARG A 80 7.84 33.67 24.11
N LEU A 81 6.65 33.46 24.66
CA LEU A 81 5.72 32.48 24.10
C LEU A 81 4.98 33.13 22.92
N ARG A 82 4.78 32.37 21.84
CA ARG A 82 4.00 32.80 20.68
C ARG A 82 2.87 31.83 20.44
N TYR A 83 1.68 32.38 20.32
CA TYR A 83 0.50 31.66 19.89
C TYR A 83 0.43 31.64 18.36
N ARG A 84 0.19 30.48 17.76
CA ARG A 84 0.00 30.29 16.31
C ARG A 84 -1.26 29.48 16.06
N GLN A 85 -2.13 29.95 15.18
CA GLN A 85 -3.35 29.26 14.80
C GLN A 85 -3.39 29.10 13.28
N HIS A 86 -3.45 27.85 12.85
CA HIS A 86 -3.63 27.49 11.45
C HIS A 86 -5.11 27.56 11.09
N LEU A 87 -5.42 28.25 10.00
CA LEU A 87 -6.78 28.42 9.48
C LEU A 87 -6.96 27.68 8.15
N PRO A 88 -8.21 27.39 7.76
CA PRO A 88 -8.52 26.84 6.44
C PRO A 88 -7.87 27.67 5.31
N GLY A 89 -7.39 26.98 4.27
CA GLY A 89 -6.71 27.60 3.12
C GLY A 89 -5.27 28.04 3.40
N GLY A 90 -4.58 27.42 4.37
CA GLY A 90 -3.15 27.66 4.64
C GLY A 90 -2.82 28.99 5.32
N LYS A 91 -3.83 29.79 5.71
CA LYS A 91 -3.63 31.07 6.39
C LYS A 91 -3.19 30.84 7.84
N LEU A 92 -2.23 31.63 8.31
CA LEU A 92 -1.70 31.58 9.67
C LEU A 92 -2.00 32.87 10.41
N ARG A 93 -2.60 32.77 11.60
CA ARG A 93 -2.69 33.88 12.56
C ARG A 93 -1.78 33.62 13.72
N TRP A 94 -1.07 34.63 14.20
CA TRP A 94 -0.16 34.46 15.33
C TRP A 94 -0.02 35.75 16.13
N GLY A 95 0.40 35.62 17.38
CA GLY A 95 0.62 36.75 18.29
C GLY A 95 1.51 36.34 19.46
N ASP A 96 2.28 37.29 19.98
CA ASP A 96 3.11 37.04 21.16
C ASP A 96 2.23 37.02 22.42
N LEU A 97 2.35 35.95 23.20
CA LEU A 97 1.64 35.78 24.46
C LEU A 97 2.30 36.62 25.54
N ARG A 98 1.49 37.46 26.16
CA ARG A 98 1.79 38.31 27.31
C ARG A 98 0.99 37.81 28.51
N GLN A 99 1.48 38.09 29.71
CA GLN A 99 0.71 37.82 30.92
C GLN A 99 -0.55 38.68 30.91
N ALA A 100 -1.70 38.10 31.22
CA ALA A 100 -2.96 38.85 31.27
C ALA A 100 -3.02 39.71 32.56
N ASP A 101 -3.56 40.93 32.46
CA ASP A 101 -3.69 41.88 33.58
C ASP A 101 -4.83 41.49 34.54
N GLY A 102 -4.62 40.43 35.31
CA GLY A 102 -5.54 39.98 36.37
C GLY A 102 -6.79 39.24 35.88
N GLY A 103 -7.43 38.51 36.79
CA GLY A 103 -8.65 37.73 36.55
C GLY A 103 -8.42 36.24 36.29
N GLU A 104 -9.36 35.61 35.59
CA GLU A 104 -9.39 34.15 35.34
C GLU A 104 -8.47 33.69 34.19
N TRP A 105 -7.61 34.55 33.64
CA TRP A 105 -6.80 34.22 32.47
C TRP A 105 -5.33 34.43 32.77
N THR A 106 -4.47 33.55 32.24
CA THR A 106 -3.03 33.59 32.51
C THR A 106 -2.28 34.31 31.40
N TRP A 107 -2.70 34.09 30.16
CA TRP A 107 -2.04 34.60 28.96
C TRP A 107 -3.01 35.33 28.06
N HIS A 108 -2.50 36.30 27.30
CA HIS A 108 -3.22 37.08 26.30
C HIS A 108 -2.30 37.34 25.09
N ALA A 109 -2.83 37.28 23.87
CA ALA A 109 -2.12 37.69 22.67
C ALA A 109 -3.06 38.41 21.70
N GLU A 110 -2.58 39.50 21.11
CA GLU A 110 -3.16 40.12 19.93
C GLU A 110 -2.57 39.46 18.68
N LEU A 111 -3.44 38.98 17.79
CA LEU A 111 -3.07 38.23 16.60
C LEU A 111 -2.90 39.15 15.39
N THR A 112 -2.19 38.67 14.37
CA THR A 112 -1.90 39.41 13.12
C THR A 112 -3.09 39.94 12.34
N ASP A 113 -4.30 39.45 12.58
CA ASP A 113 -5.54 39.93 11.95
C ASP A 113 -6.31 40.94 12.82
N GLY A 114 -5.74 41.37 13.95
CA GLY A 114 -6.38 42.23 14.94
C GLY A 114 -7.39 41.52 15.85
N SER A 115 -7.46 40.19 15.81
CA SER A 115 -8.20 39.40 16.80
C SER A 115 -7.37 39.17 18.05
N GLU A 116 -8.01 38.85 19.17
CA GLU A 116 -7.33 38.59 20.43
C GLU A 116 -7.59 37.16 20.91
N VAL A 117 -6.64 36.58 21.63
CA VAL A 117 -6.77 35.28 22.30
C VAL A 117 -6.32 35.38 23.74
N ARG A 118 -7.00 34.67 24.64
CA ARG A 118 -6.58 34.49 26.02
C ARG A 118 -6.57 33.02 26.40
N LEU A 119 -5.59 32.60 27.19
CA LEU A 119 -5.34 31.22 27.58
C LEU A 119 -5.20 31.08 29.09
N ARG A 120 -5.72 30.00 29.64
CA ARG A 120 -5.50 29.56 31.02
C ARG A 120 -5.22 28.06 31.02
N ARG A 121 -4.19 27.64 31.74
CA ARG A 121 -3.94 26.21 31.94
C ARG A 121 -4.86 25.66 33.04
N GLU A 122 -5.48 24.52 32.78
CA GLU A 122 -6.33 23.76 33.71
C GLU A 122 -5.88 22.28 33.72
N GLY A 123 -4.73 22.03 34.34
CA GLY A 123 -4.11 20.70 34.34
C GLY A 123 -3.56 20.31 32.97
N SER A 124 -3.98 19.15 32.44
CA SER A 124 -3.65 18.67 31.08
C SER A 124 -4.43 19.40 29.98
N LEU A 125 -5.36 20.28 30.38
CA LEU A 125 -6.18 21.07 29.48
C LEU A 125 -5.71 22.51 29.47
N ALA A 126 -5.97 23.20 28.37
CA ALA A 126 -5.85 24.65 28.27
C ALA A 126 -7.22 25.23 27.93
N ARG A 127 -7.77 26.07 28.80
CA ARG A 127 -8.93 26.88 28.48
C ARG A 127 -8.48 28.03 27.58
N ARG A 128 -9.21 28.27 26.50
CA ARG A 128 -8.94 29.32 25.50
C ARG A 128 -10.21 30.11 25.25
N SER A 129 -10.11 31.42 25.15
CA SER A 129 -11.20 32.28 24.64
C SER A 129 -10.65 33.18 23.55
N PHE A 130 -11.47 33.45 22.53
CA PHE A 130 -11.08 34.16 21.32
C PHE A 130 -12.01 35.36 21.11
N LYS A 131 -11.47 36.49 20.70
CA LYS A 131 -12.23 37.70 20.39
C LYS A 131 -11.94 38.10 18.94
N PRO A 132 -12.89 37.94 18.01
CA PRO A 132 -12.70 38.35 16.63
C PRO A 132 -12.30 39.81 16.51
N ALA A 133 -11.56 40.15 15.45
CA ALA A 133 -11.22 41.53 15.15
C ALA A 133 -12.49 42.38 15.08
N ARG A 134 -12.52 43.50 15.80
CA ARG A 134 -13.65 44.46 15.90
C ARG A 134 -14.88 43.97 16.68
N ALA A 135 -14.86 42.78 17.28
CA ALA A 135 -15.90 42.37 18.22
C ALA A 135 -15.72 43.10 19.56
N LEU A 136 -16.83 43.45 20.23
CA LEU A 136 -16.79 44.03 21.57
C LEU A 136 -16.55 42.95 22.63
N ASP A 137 -17.15 41.77 22.44
CA ASP A 137 -17.17 40.69 23.43
C ASP A 137 -16.26 39.52 23.06
N TRP A 138 -15.75 38.85 24.11
CA TRP A 138 -15.05 37.58 23.99
C TRP A 138 -16.01 36.44 23.68
N GLN A 139 -15.61 35.51 22.82
CA GLN A 139 -16.34 34.26 22.65
C GLN A 139 -16.24 33.40 23.91
N GLU A 140 -17.22 32.51 24.07
CA GLU A 140 -17.24 31.51 25.14
C GLU A 140 -15.91 30.74 25.20
N SER A 141 -15.44 30.51 26.43
CA SER A 141 -14.19 29.79 26.64
C SER A 141 -14.32 28.32 26.27
N ARG A 142 -13.36 27.82 25.51
CA ARG A 142 -13.29 26.42 25.08
C ARG A 142 -12.12 25.73 25.73
N LEU A 143 -12.31 24.48 26.11
CA LEU A 143 -11.20 23.63 26.53
C LEU A 143 -10.41 23.19 25.31
N ALA A 144 -9.11 23.04 25.48
CA ALA A 144 -8.21 22.46 24.51
C ALA A 144 -7.39 21.38 25.18
N GLU A 145 -7.38 20.19 24.57
CA GLU A 145 -6.57 19.08 25.03
C GLU A 145 -5.29 19.02 24.21
N GLN A 146 -4.18 18.68 24.85
CA GLN A 146 -3.00 18.26 24.13
C GLN A 146 -3.23 16.80 23.68
N PRO A 147 -3.33 16.48 22.38
CA PRO A 147 -3.29 15.07 21.96
C PRO A 147 -1.97 14.49 22.48
N GLN A 148 -2.06 13.41 23.27
CA GLN A 148 -0.87 12.91 23.95
C GLN A 148 0.23 12.50 22.96
N ALA A 149 -0.14 11.94 21.80
CA ALA A 149 0.73 11.81 20.64
C ALA A 149 -0.08 11.47 19.37
N TYR A 150 0.53 11.66 18.20
CA TYR A 150 0.26 10.83 17.03
C TYR A 150 1.40 9.84 16.91
N ALA A 151 1.09 8.60 16.60
CA ALA A 151 2.10 7.58 16.38
C ALA A 151 1.95 6.97 14.99
N PHE A 152 3.08 6.64 14.39
CA PHE A 152 3.10 5.92 13.13
C PHE A 152 2.95 4.43 13.40
N PHE A 153 1.84 3.84 12.97
CA PHE A 153 1.68 2.40 12.94
C PHE A 153 2.42 1.85 11.73
N ASN A 154 3.24 0.83 11.95
CA ASN A 154 3.94 0.12 10.88
C ASN A 154 3.94 -1.38 11.21
N ALA A 155 3.10 -2.14 10.53
CA ALA A 155 2.97 -3.59 10.73
C ALA A 155 4.29 -4.35 10.46
N TYR A 156 5.27 -3.75 9.77
CA TYR A 156 6.56 -4.36 9.45
C TYR A 156 7.63 -4.18 10.54
N LYS A 157 7.44 -3.26 11.50
CA LYS A 157 8.43 -2.97 12.59
C LYS A 157 8.01 -3.54 13.95
N HIS A 158 7.25 -4.62 13.94
CA HIS A 158 6.81 -5.24 15.18
C HIS A 158 7.99 -5.78 16.01
N PRO A 159 8.08 -5.50 17.33
CA PRO A 159 9.20 -5.90 18.18
C PRO A 159 9.45 -7.40 18.28
N GLU A 160 8.43 -8.25 18.04
CA GLU A 160 8.61 -9.71 17.98
C GLU A 160 8.94 -10.24 16.58
N GLY A 161 9.15 -9.36 15.58
CA GLY A 161 9.38 -9.75 14.19
C GLY A 161 8.16 -10.41 13.51
N ARG A 162 6.97 -10.28 14.11
CA ARG A 162 5.70 -10.85 13.61
C ARG A 162 4.86 -9.80 12.90
N ARG A 163 4.16 -10.20 11.84
CA ARG A 163 3.27 -9.32 11.08
C ARG A 163 1.83 -9.57 11.51
N HIS A 164 1.16 -8.53 12.01
CA HIS A 164 -0.27 -8.59 12.29
C HIS A 164 -1.00 -7.75 11.26
N VAL A 165 -1.74 -8.42 10.38
CA VAL A 165 -2.72 -7.78 9.51
C VAL A 165 -4.04 -7.86 10.26
N LEU A 166 -4.59 -6.71 10.60
CA LEU A 166 -5.89 -6.65 11.24
C LEU A 166 -6.98 -6.99 10.22
N VAL A 167 -7.75 -8.02 10.50
CA VAL A 167 -8.97 -8.34 9.74
C VAL A 167 -10.10 -7.49 10.29
N ALA A 168 -10.77 -6.73 9.45
CA ALA A 168 -11.96 -5.99 9.87
C ALA A 168 -13.12 -6.96 10.11
N ALA A 169 -13.53 -7.05 11.38
CA ALA A 169 -14.78 -7.56 11.96
C ALA A 169 -14.98 -9.08 12.13
N GLU A 170 -15.47 -9.39 13.34
CA GLU A 170 -15.76 -10.68 14.00
C GLU A 170 -16.86 -11.55 13.36
N GLU A 171 -17.33 -11.26 12.15
CA GLU A 171 -18.44 -12.02 11.54
C GLU A 171 -18.02 -13.03 10.46
N ASP A 172 -16.80 -12.94 9.91
CA ASP A 172 -16.30 -13.90 8.91
C ASP A 172 -14.84 -14.28 9.19
N ALA A 173 -14.61 -15.12 10.19
CA ALA A 173 -13.29 -15.68 10.48
C ALA A 173 -12.70 -16.52 9.33
N ASP A 174 -13.47 -16.77 8.25
CA ASP A 174 -13.06 -17.47 7.02
C ASP A 174 -12.95 -16.55 5.77
N GLY A 175 -13.14 -15.23 5.91
CA GLY A 175 -13.25 -14.29 4.78
C GLY A 175 -11.90 -13.88 4.15
N PHE A 176 -11.54 -14.44 3.00
CA PHE A 176 -10.54 -13.86 2.08
C PHE A 176 -11.21 -13.08 0.94
N PRO A 177 -10.62 -11.97 0.45
CA PRO A 177 -9.30 -11.41 0.81
C PRO A 177 -9.27 -10.67 2.16
N LEU A 178 -8.11 -10.61 2.80
CA LEU A 178 -7.91 -9.82 4.02
C LEU A 178 -7.68 -8.35 3.65
N VAL A 179 -8.37 -7.43 4.32
CA VAL A 179 -8.26 -5.99 4.07
C VAL A 179 -8.03 -5.26 5.39
N GLY A 180 -6.94 -4.48 5.47
CA GLY A 180 -6.62 -3.72 6.69
C GLY A 180 -5.59 -2.63 6.48
N LEU A 181 -5.48 -1.71 7.45
CA LEU A 181 -4.43 -0.70 7.48
C LEU A 181 -3.10 -1.37 7.88
N THR A 182 -2.07 -1.26 7.05
CA THR A 182 -0.75 -1.84 7.33
C THR A 182 0.26 -0.80 7.79
N SER A 183 0.08 0.46 7.38
CA SER A 183 0.93 1.55 7.81
C SER A 183 0.20 2.88 7.74
N GLY A 184 0.44 3.78 8.68
CA GLY A 184 -0.17 5.11 8.68
C GLY A 184 -0.06 5.84 10.01
N TRP A 185 -0.39 7.13 9.99
CA TRP A 185 -0.42 7.96 11.19
C TRP A 185 -1.76 7.85 11.89
N LEU A 186 -1.71 7.41 13.14
CA LEU A 186 -2.88 7.18 13.95
C LEU A 186 -2.83 8.04 15.21
N PRO A 187 -3.97 8.58 15.66
CA PRO A 187 -4.07 9.17 16.99
C PRO A 187 -3.67 8.13 18.05
N ALA A 188 -2.85 8.53 19.02
CA ALA A 188 -2.37 7.61 20.05
C ALA A 188 -2.28 8.26 21.45
N GLU A 189 -2.36 7.42 22.47
CA GLU A 189 -2.15 7.71 23.87
C GLU A 189 -0.76 7.23 24.27
N VAL A 190 0.07 8.06 24.92
CA VAL A 190 1.42 7.64 25.35
C VAL A 190 1.29 6.93 26.69
N LEU A 191 1.57 5.63 26.71
CA LEU A 191 1.47 4.78 27.90
C LEU A 191 2.68 4.91 28.83
N GLY A 192 3.83 5.36 28.30
CA GLY A 192 5.07 5.54 29.05
C GLY A 192 6.29 5.62 28.13
N VAL A 193 7.45 5.94 28.69
CA VAL A 193 8.74 5.92 27.98
C VAL A 193 9.66 4.94 28.71
N ASP A 194 10.22 3.98 28.00
CA ASP A 194 11.18 3.01 28.54
C ASP A 194 12.52 3.10 27.79
N ALA A 195 13.45 2.18 28.08
CA ALA A 195 14.77 2.13 27.46
C ALA A 195 14.73 1.93 25.93
N HIS A 196 13.60 1.51 25.38
CA HIS A 196 13.39 1.24 23.96
C HIS A 196 12.54 2.31 23.25
N GLY A 197 12.03 3.32 23.98
CA GLY A 197 11.31 4.47 23.42
C GLY A 197 9.92 4.69 24.05
N SER A 198 9.08 5.47 23.37
CA SER A 198 7.71 5.75 23.81
C SER A 198 6.79 4.57 23.49
N ARG A 199 6.14 4.01 24.50
CA ARG A 199 5.03 3.07 24.35
C ARG A 199 3.74 3.84 24.12
N VAL A 200 2.95 3.44 23.13
CA VAL A 200 1.73 4.14 22.74
C VAL A 200 0.57 3.15 22.56
N ARG A 201 -0.67 3.60 22.80
CA ARG A 201 -1.93 2.91 22.49
C ARG A 201 -2.67 3.70 21.42
N PHE A 202 -3.04 3.10 20.30
CA PHE A 202 -3.78 3.79 19.24
C PHE A 202 -5.27 3.99 19.61
N ARG A 203 -5.88 5.12 19.22
CA ARG A 203 -7.29 5.44 19.49
C ARG A 203 -8.18 5.20 18.25
N GLY A 204 -9.38 4.63 18.44
CA GLY A 204 -10.42 4.41 17.40
C GLY A 204 -10.85 2.93 17.27
N PRO A 205 -11.87 2.59 16.43
CA PRO A 205 -12.29 1.21 16.12
C PRO A 205 -11.26 0.51 15.22
N PHE A 206 -10.04 0.44 15.74
CA PHE A 206 -8.87 -0.17 15.16
C PHE A 206 -8.44 -1.21 16.19
N CYS A 207 -8.59 -2.51 15.88
CA CYS A 207 -8.09 -3.53 16.79
C CYS A 207 -6.56 -3.41 16.85
N ASP A 208 -6.04 -3.42 18.05
CA ASP A 208 -4.63 -3.60 18.35
C ASP A 208 -4.40 -5.13 18.48
N PRO A 209 -3.43 -5.73 17.77
CA PRO A 209 -3.15 -7.16 17.89
C PRO A 209 -2.64 -7.62 19.28
N PHE A 210 -2.48 -6.73 20.27
CA PHE A 210 -1.92 -7.08 21.58
C PHE A 210 -2.84 -6.93 22.81
N GLU A 211 -4.15 -6.75 22.65
CA GLU A 211 -5.07 -7.05 23.76
C GLU A 211 -5.54 -8.50 23.70
N VAL A 212 -4.75 -9.38 24.33
CA VAL A 212 -5.27 -10.67 24.83
C VAL A 212 -6.15 -10.35 26.04
N HIS A 213 -7.46 -10.21 25.84
CA HIS A 213 -8.39 -10.41 26.96
C HIS A 213 -8.51 -11.91 27.24
N PRO A 214 -8.45 -12.37 28.51
CA PRO A 214 -8.92 -13.70 28.83
C PRO A 214 -10.40 -13.79 28.42
N PRO A 215 -10.85 -14.92 27.84
CA PRO A 215 -12.23 -15.05 27.39
C PRO A 215 -13.20 -14.79 28.55
N PRO A 216 -14.33 -14.11 28.32
CA PRO A 216 -15.34 -13.96 29.36
C PRO A 216 -15.82 -15.35 29.79
N PRO A 217 -16.17 -15.54 31.07
CA PRO A 217 -16.68 -16.82 31.53
C PRO A 217 -17.90 -17.22 30.70
N ALA A 218 -17.94 -18.48 30.27
CA ALA A 218 -18.90 -19.06 29.31
C ALA A 218 -20.41 -18.89 29.66
N ALA A 219 -20.73 -18.26 30.79
CA ALA A 219 -22.09 -18.03 31.26
C ALA A 219 -22.83 -16.87 30.57
N THR A 220 -22.14 -15.99 29.83
CA THR A 220 -22.79 -14.78 29.24
C THR A 220 -23.25 -14.97 27.79
N VAL A 221 -22.63 -15.90 27.04
CA VAL A 221 -22.91 -16.11 25.60
C VAL A 221 -24.27 -16.76 25.34
N ILE A 222 -24.77 -17.58 26.26
CA ILE A 222 -26.05 -18.30 26.10
C ILE A 222 -27.27 -17.36 26.24
N ARG A 223 -27.14 -16.23 26.96
CA ARG A 223 -28.26 -15.30 27.16
C ARG A 223 -28.49 -14.34 25.99
N GLN A 224 -27.43 -13.99 25.25
CA GLN A 224 -27.54 -13.06 24.12
C GLN A 224 -28.08 -13.75 22.87
N ALA A 225 -27.60 -14.96 22.55
CA ALA A 225 -28.09 -15.76 21.42
C ALA A 225 -29.59 -16.12 21.54
N ALA A 226 -30.07 -16.38 22.76
CA ALA A 226 -31.50 -16.61 23.01
C ALA A 226 -32.36 -15.34 22.87
N ALA A 227 -31.80 -14.16 23.17
CA ALA A 227 -32.49 -12.87 23.03
C ALA A 227 -32.57 -12.40 21.56
N ASP A 228 -31.61 -12.79 20.73
CA ASP A 228 -31.55 -12.38 19.33
C ASP A 228 -32.36 -13.31 18.41
N GLN A 229 -32.41 -14.61 18.73
CA GLN A 229 -33.33 -15.57 18.06
C GLN A 229 -34.81 -15.26 18.38
N ALA A 230 -35.10 -14.74 19.58
CA ALA A 230 -36.43 -14.27 19.96
C ALA A 230 -36.83 -12.95 19.28
N ARG A 231 -35.86 -12.11 18.88
CA ARG A 231 -36.11 -10.87 18.12
C ARG A 231 -36.33 -11.13 16.63
N GLN A 232 -35.63 -12.10 16.05
CA GLN A 232 -35.79 -12.48 14.63
C GLN A 232 -37.14 -13.17 14.33
N LEU A 233 -37.75 -13.85 15.31
CA LEU A 233 -39.08 -14.45 15.15
C LEU A 233 -40.24 -13.44 15.22
N CYS A 234 -39.99 -12.19 15.61
CA CYS A 234 -41.01 -11.15 15.82
C CYS A 234 -41.01 -10.01 14.78
N ALA A 235 -40.16 -10.05 13.75
CA ALA A 235 -40.11 -9.02 12.70
C ALA A 235 -40.84 -9.49 11.43
N GLY A 236 -42.15 -9.23 11.39
CA GLY A 236 -43.05 -9.65 10.31
C GLY A 236 -42.81 -8.98 8.96
N HIS A 237 -42.79 -9.80 7.91
CA HIS A 237 -43.04 -9.37 6.53
C HIS A 237 -44.55 -9.21 6.28
N ALA A 238 -44.96 -8.11 5.66
CA ALA A 238 -46.31 -7.92 5.15
C ALA A 238 -46.55 -8.86 3.95
N LEU A 239 -47.59 -9.69 4.03
CA LEU A 239 -48.01 -10.61 2.97
C LEU A 239 -48.93 -9.89 1.98
N GLN A 240 -48.58 -9.87 0.70
CA GLN A 240 -49.41 -9.33 -0.38
C GLN A 240 -50.39 -10.43 -0.85
N LEU A 241 -51.70 -10.18 -0.77
CA LEU A 241 -52.72 -11.10 -1.30
C LEU A 241 -53.06 -10.76 -2.76
N PRO A 242 -53.48 -11.75 -3.58
CA PRO A 242 -53.91 -11.53 -4.96
C PRO A 242 -55.15 -10.64 -5.00
N GLY A 243 -55.11 -9.55 -5.77
CA GLY A 243 -56.24 -8.61 -5.95
C GLY A 243 -55.97 -7.14 -5.65
N GLY A 244 -54.73 -6.75 -5.31
CA GLY A 244 -54.30 -5.35 -5.38
C GLY A 244 -54.91 -4.38 -4.36
N LYS A 245 -55.18 -4.82 -3.12
CA LYS A 245 -55.55 -3.91 -2.02
C LYS A 245 -54.52 -3.96 -0.90
N PHE A 246 -54.09 -2.77 -0.45
CA PHE A 246 -53.21 -2.59 0.72
C PHE A 246 -54.05 -2.15 1.93
N LEU A 247 -53.82 -2.76 3.08
CA LEU A 247 -54.33 -2.30 4.38
C LEU A 247 -53.25 -1.44 5.05
N GLN A 248 -53.56 -0.19 5.36
CA GLN A 248 -52.72 0.64 6.21
C GLN A 248 -53.03 0.37 7.69
N PRO A 249 -52.03 0.34 8.59
CA PRO A 249 -52.27 0.20 10.01
C PRO A 249 -52.72 1.55 10.63
N PRO A 250 -53.62 1.54 11.63
CA PRO A 250 -53.99 2.75 12.34
C PRO A 250 -52.90 3.17 13.33
N ARG A 251 -52.76 4.48 13.53
CA ARG A 251 -51.87 5.09 14.53
C ARG A 251 -52.47 4.93 15.94
N GLY A 252 -51.71 4.40 16.89
CA GLY A 252 -52.04 4.54 18.31
C GLY A 252 -51.73 3.30 19.15
N SER A 253 -50.90 3.52 20.17
CA SER A 253 -50.43 2.61 21.22
C SER A 253 -51.51 1.89 22.02
N GLN A 254 -51.40 0.57 22.19
CA GLN A 254 -51.39 -0.21 23.46
C GLN A 254 -51.50 -1.72 23.16
N PRO A 255 -50.83 -2.63 23.91
CA PRO A 255 -50.88 -4.06 23.65
C PRO A 255 -52.13 -4.72 24.27
N TRP A 256 -52.78 -5.58 23.48
CA TRP A 256 -53.93 -6.38 23.93
C TRP A 256 -53.47 -7.65 24.66
N THR A 257 -54.17 -7.99 25.74
CA THR A 257 -54.23 -9.34 26.30
C THR A 257 -55.47 -10.01 25.69
N LEU A 258 -55.34 -11.21 25.11
CA LEU A 258 -56.51 -11.97 24.66
C LEU A 258 -56.50 -13.39 25.23
N CYS A 259 -57.42 -13.61 26.18
CA CYS A 259 -57.97 -14.93 26.51
C CYS A 259 -59.09 -15.25 25.51
N GLY A 260 -59.15 -16.48 24.99
CA GLY A 260 -60.26 -16.91 24.14
C GLY A 260 -60.25 -18.40 23.82
N ARG A 261 -61.22 -19.12 24.40
CA ARG A 261 -61.56 -20.53 24.19
C ARG A 261 -61.93 -20.84 22.73
N LEU A 262 -61.47 -21.97 22.22
CA LEU A 262 -62.06 -22.66 21.08
C LEU A 262 -63.05 -23.70 21.59
N GLY A 263 -64.32 -23.54 21.21
CA GLY A 263 -65.36 -24.55 21.30
C GLY A 263 -65.41 -25.39 20.02
N GLU A 264 -65.68 -26.67 20.21
CA GLU A 264 -65.53 -27.82 19.32
C GLU A 264 -66.58 -27.94 18.19
N ARG A 265 -66.19 -28.63 17.11
CA ARG A 265 -66.80 -29.84 16.48
C ARG A 265 -66.60 -29.78 14.95
N GLY A 266 -66.21 -30.84 14.24
CA GLY A 266 -66.17 -32.26 14.58
C GLY A 266 -65.03 -33.02 13.90
N ALA A 267 -64.82 -34.23 14.43
CA ALA A 267 -63.79 -35.18 14.07
C ALA A 267 -64.19 -36.03 12.86
N ASP A 268 -63.18 -36.52 12.13
CA ASP A 268 -62.94 -37.95 11.99
C ASP A 268 -61.52 -38.22 11.44
N GLY A 269 -60.78 -39.10 12.14
CA GLY A 269 -59.74 -39.93 11.50
C GLY A 269 -58.28 -39.79 11.97
N ARG A 270 -57.91 -40.72 12.87
CA ARG A 270 -56.58 -41.36 13.09
C ARG A 270 -55.67 -40.84 14.23
N GLY A 271 -55.57 -41.69 15.26
CA GLY A 271 -54.30 -42.12 15.88
C GLY A 271 -53.65 -41.18 16.89
N GLY A 272 -54.13 -41.19 18.15
CA GLY A 272 -53.56 -40.40 19.24
C GLY A 272 -52.34 -41.05 19.92
N PRO A 273 -51.41 -40.25 20.49
CA PRO A 273 -50.42 -40.71 21.46
C PRO A 273 -50.88 -40.49 22.92
N PRO A 274 -50.28 -41.18 23.90
CA PRO A 274 -50.70 -41.16 25.30
C PRO A 274 -50.10 -40.00 26.11
N ALA A 275 -50.65 -39.88 27.33
CA ALA A 275 -50.57 -38.79 28.28
C ALA A 275 -49.18 -38.48 28.88
N ALA A 276 -49.12 -37.26 29.43
CA ALA A 276 -47.99 -36.58 30.06
C ALA A 276 -47.69 -37.01 31.52
N LEU A 277 -46.41 -36.93 31.90
CA LEU A 277 -45.85 -36.65 33.25
C LEU A 277 -44.45 -36.04 33.02
N ARG A 278 -44.21 -34.74 33.26
CA ARG A 278 -43.71 -34.09 34.51
C ARG A 278 -42.37 -34.65 35.04
N HIS A 279 -41.24 -34.02 34.69
CA HIS A 279 -40.24 -33.41 35.60
C HIS A 279 -38.89 -33.11 34.89
N PRO A 280 -38.19 -31.99 35.17
CA PRO A 280 -36.93 -31.62 34.51
C PRO A 280 -35.66 -32.37 34.99
N GLU A 281 -35.78 -33.34 35.90
CA GLU A 281 -34.62 -34.02 36.50
C GLU A 281 -34.20 -35.33 35.80
N GLN A 282 -34.89 -35.75 34.74
CA GLN A 282 -34.53 -36.96 33.98
C GLN A 282 -33.66 -36.68 32.74
N ALA A 283 -33.51 -35.43 32.31
CA ALA A 283 -32.63 -35.07 31.19
C ALA A 283 -31.12 -35.23 31.53
N VAL A 284 -30.75 -35.22 32.81
CA VAL A 284 -29.36 -35.36 33.26
C VAL A 284 -28.93 -36.84 33.42
N LYS A 285 -29.88 -37.78 33.45
CA LYS A 285 -29.57 -39.23 33.45
C LYS A 285 -29.39 -39.83 32.06
N GLY A 286 -29.93 -39.21 31.01
CA GLY A 286 -29.74 -39.63 29.62
C GLY A 286 -28.34 -39.31 29.06
N ALA A 287 -27.75 -38.19 29.49
CA ALA A 287 -26.43 -37.76 29.02
C ALA A 287 -25.26 -38.60 29.58
N ALA A 288 -25.41 -39.21 30.76
CA ALA A 288 -24.36 -40.02 31.38
C ALA A 288 -24.22 -41.42 30.73
N VAL A 289 -25.24 -41.91 30.03
CA VAL A 289 -25.20 -43.20 29.30
C VAL A 289 -24.64 -43.01 27.88
N ALA A 290 -24.80 -41.82 27.30
CA ALA A 290 -24.32 -41.50 25.95
C ALA A 290 -22.78 -41.30 25.86
N PHE A 291 -22.09 -41.06 26.97
CA PHE A 291 -20.66 -40.72 26.99
C PHE A 291 -19.77 -41.67 27.80
N GLY A 292 -20.28 -42.82 28.26
CA GLY A 292 -19.44 -43.94 28.72
C GLY A 292 -18.36 -43.61 29.77
N CYS A 293 -18.62 -42.69 30.71
CA CYS A 293 -17.64 -42.27 31.72
C CYS A 293 -18.23 -42.38 33.14
N SER A 294 -17.49 -43.04 34.03
CA SER A 294 -17.85 -43.22 35.45
C SER A 294 -17.69 -41.94 36.28
N LYS A 295 -18.55 -41.79 37.28
CA LYS A 295 -18.72 -40.64 38.19
C LYS A 295 -17.53 -40.34 39.12
N GLU A 296 -16.38 -41.00 38.96
CA GLU A 296 -15.32 -41.06 39.98
C GLU A 296 -13.94 -40.53 39.56
N ARG A 297 -13.85 -39.75 38.48
CA ARG A 297 -12.62 -38.99 38.19
C ARG A 297 -12.94 -37.55 37.89
N LEU A 298 -13.01 -36.74 38.95
CA LEU A 298 -12.56 -35.35 39.02
C LEU A 298 -12.70 -34.85 40.47
N THR A 299 -11.76 -35.26 41.32
CA THR A 299 -11.51 -34.65 42.63
C THR A 299 -9.99 -34.52 42.84
N ALA A 300 -9.60 -33.43 43.52
CA ALA A 300 -8.24 -32.92 43.86
C ALA A 300 -7.68 -31.94 42.81
N GLN A 301 -7.50 -30.64 43.08
CA GLN A 301 -7.01 -29.93 44.28
C GLN A 301 -7.88 -28.69 44.61
N ALA A 302 -8.49 -28.61 45.81
CA ALA A 302 -8.03 -27.88 47.02
C ALA A 302 -8.00 -26.33 46.84
N LEU A 303 -9.09 -25.63 47.21
CA LEU A 303 -9.27 -24.89 48.49
C LEU A 303 -8.33 -23.68 48.70
N PHE A 304 -8.88 -22.48 48.51
CA PHE A 304 -8.72 -21.39 49.47
C PHE A 304 -10.06 -20.67 49.67
N CYS A 305 -10.61 -20.77 50.87
CA CYS A 305 -11.73 -19.97 51.35
C CYS A 305 -11.17 -18.74 52.06
N GLY A 306 -11.64 -17.56 51.65
CA GLY A 306 -11.51 -16.33 52.43
C GLY A 306 -12.66 -15.39 52.07
N SER A 307 -13.57 -15.17 53.02
CA SER A 307 -14.63 -14.16 52.93
C SER A 307 -14.08 -12.80 53.37
N LEU A 308 -14.28 -11.74 52.58
CA LEU A 308 -14.14 -10.36 53.04
C LEU A 308 -15.35 -9.52 52.58
N ARG A 309 -15.83 -8.71 53.53
CA ARG A 309 -17.09 -7.93 53.56
C ARG A 309 -17.25 -6.90 52.43
N GLU A 310 -18.51 -6.65 52.07
CA GLU A 310 -18.96 -5.47 51.33
C GLU A 310 -18.69 -4.16 52.09
N LEU A 311 -18.26 -3.14 51.34
CA LEU A 311 -18.42 -1.73 51.68
C LEU A 311 -19.39 -1.08 50.66
N PRO A 312 -20.28 -0.17 51.09
CA PRO A 312 -21.31 0.39 50.21
C PRO A 312 -20.72 1.47 49.29
N GLY A 313 -20.57 1.12 48.00
CA GLY A 313 -20.14 2.04 46.95
C GLY A 313 -21.31 2.61 46.16
N ARG A 314 -21.57 3.91 46.35
CA ARG A 314 -22.52 4.76 45.61
C ARG A 314 -22.50 4.50 44.10
N GLU A 315 -23.67 4.27 43.52
CA GLU A 315 -23.93 4.49 42.10
C GLU A 315 -23.58 5.94 41.71
N ARG A 316 -22.63 6.11 40.79
CA ARG A 316 -22.56 7.29 39.92
C ARG A 316 -22.85 6.81 38.49
N ARG A 317 -24.03 7.17 38.00
CA ARG A 317 -24.30 7.18 36.55
C ARG A 317 -23.31 8.15 35.90
N CYS A 318 -22.49 7.65 34.99
CA CYS A 318 -21.84 8.52 34.00
C CYS A 318 -22.93 9.12 33.11
N PRO A 319 -22.98 10.45 32.91
CA PRO A 319 -23.75 11.02 31.82
C PRO A 319 -23.02 10.72 30.51
N ASP A 320 -23.73 10.10 29.56
CA ASP A 320 -23.33 10.02 28.16
C ASP A 320 -22.93 11.41 27.68
N ARG A 321 -21.66 11.57 27.27
CA ARG A 321 -21.13 12.85 26.78
C ARG A 321 -20.80 12.72 25.30
N GLU A 322 -21.49 13.53 24.52
CA GLU A 322 -21.25 13.77 23.10
C GLU A 322 -19.85 14.37 22.91
N VAL A 323 -18.91 13.55 22.43
CA VAL A 323 -17.56 13.93 22.05
C VAL A 323 -17.64 14.67 20.71
N GLY A 324 -17.35 15.96 20.71
CA GLY A 324 -17.30 16.77 19.49
C GLY A 324 -16.05 16.46 18.66
N ASP A 325 -16.14 15.45 17.80
CA ASP A 325 -15.10 15.04 16.86
C ASP A 325 -14.71 16.16 15.89
N LYS A 326 -13.55 16.79 16.12
CA LYS A 326 -12.85 17.41 14.98
C LYS A 326 -12.41 16.32 14.02
N PRO A 327 -12.73 16.42 12.72
CA PRO A 327 -12.21 15.47 11.75
C PRO A 327 -10.67 15.60 11.71
N ALA A 328 -9.98 14.48 11.90
CA ALA A 328 -8.54 14.37 11.71
C ALA A 328 -8.14 15.00 10.37
N ILE A 329 -6.98 15.69 10.31
CA ILE A 329 -6.44 16.19 9.04
C ILE A 329 -6.32 14.97 8.11
N PRO A 330 -7.06 14.93 7.00
CA PRO A 330 -7.01 13.78 6.12
C PRO A 330 -5.60 13.64 5.55
N PRO A 331 -5.08 12.41 5.40
CA PRO A 331 -3.76 12.20 4.81
C PRO A 331 -3.68 12.86 3.42
N LEU A 332 -2.49 13.28 3.01
CA LEU A 332 -2.28 13.77 1.65
C LEU A 332 -2.45 12.63 0.64
N LEU A 333 -2.03 11.41 1.01
CA LEU A 333 -2.03 10.23 0.16
C LEU A 333 -2.62 9.00 0.86
N SER A 334 -3.59 8.35 0.22
CA SER A 334 -4.04 7.01 0.58
C SER A 334 -3.67 6.03 -0.51
N ILE A 335 -3.09 4.91 -0.12
CA ILE A 335 -2.71 3.82 -1.02
C ILE A 335 -3.53 2.59 -0.68
N VAL A 336 -4.23 2.05 -1.67
CA VAL A 336 -4.67 0.66 -1.61
C VAL A 336 -3.59 -0.21 -2.27
N CYS A 337 -3.00 -1.10 -1.49
CA CYS A 337 -1.94 -1.99 -1.91
C CYS A 337 -2.50 -3.40 -2.04
N VAL A 338 -2.51 -3.99 -3.24
CA VAL A 338 -2.93 -5.39 -3.44
C VAL A 338 -1.69 -6.26 -3.46
N ARG A 339 -1.59 -7.23 -2.56
CA ARG A 339 -0.42 -8.09 -2.39
C ARG A 339 -0.80 -9.56 -2.34
N TRP A 340 0.12 -10.41 -2.74
CA TRP A 340 0.02 -11.83 -2.47
C TRP A 340 0.01 -12.10 -0.96
N TYR A 341 -0.85 -13.01 -0.51
CA TYR A 341 -0.96 -13.31 0.93
C TYR A 341 0.34 -13.88 1.49
N ASP A 342 1.06 -14.73 0.76
CA ASP A 342 2.28 -15.41 1.22
C ASP A 342 3.54 -14.65 0.83
N TYR A 343 3.50 -13.31 0.88
CA TYR A 343 4.62 -12.42 0.56
C TYR A 343 5.82 -12.53 1.52
N TRP A 344 5.79 -13.51 2.43
CA TRP A 344 6.88 -13.80 3.36
C TRP A 344 7.58 -15.12 3.05
N SER A 345 7.01 -16.04 2.26
CA SER A 345 7.61 -17.36 2.05
C SER A 345 9.03 -17.30 1.46
N ASP A 346 9.39 -16.20 0.80
CA ASP A 346 10.69 -15.98 0.17
C ASP A 346 11.54 -14.94 0.91
N PHE A 347 11.89 -15.23 2.16
CA PHE A 347 12.70 -14.34 3.02
C PHE A 347 14.15 -14.14 2.51
N HIS A 348 14.63 -15.04 1.65
CA HIS A 348 16.05 -15.11 1.27
C HIS A 348 16.38 -14.35 -0.02
N ALA A 349 15.39 -14.02 -0.85
CA ALA A 349 15.63 -13.35 -2.13
C ALA A 349 15.30 -11.86 -2.03
N SER A 350 16.22 -11.02 -1.53
CA SER A 350 16.08 -9.56 -1.70
C SER A 350 16.01 -9.25 -3.20
N SER A 351 14.82 -8.97 -3.71
CA SER A 351 14.60 -8.72 -5.13
C SER A 351 13.83 -7.42 -5.33
N ASP A 352 14.29 -6.62 -6.28
CA ASP A 352 13.71 -5.36 -6.71
C ASP A 352 12.49 -5.53 -7.62
N TYR A 353 12.08 -6.77 -7.94
CA TYR A 353 10.91 -7.06 -8.77
C TYR A 353 10.01 -8.17 -8.22
N ASN A 354 10.51 -9.01 -7.30
CA ASN A 354 9.75 -10.14 -6.77
C ASN A 354 8.60 -9.67 -5.87
N THR A 355 7.37 -9.92 -6.29
CA THR A 355 6.17 -9.57 -5.53
C THR A 355 5.95 -10.45 -4.28
N LEU A 356 6.66 -11.58 -4.21
CA LEU A 356 6.67 -12.49 -3.07
C LEU A 356 7.62 -12.07 -1.95
N ASN A 357 8.38 -10.99 -2.13
CA ASN A 357 9.19 -10.40 -1.09
C ASN A 357 8.66 -9.00 -0.73
N ASP A 358 8.86 -8.64 0.53
CA ASP A 358 8.72 -7.28 1.04
C ASP A 358 9.74 -6.30 0.49
N GLY A 359 10.90 -6.71 -0.03
CA GLY A 359 11.99 -5.83 -0.45
C GLY A 359 11.52 -4.71 -1.37
N LEU A 360 10.86 -5.06 -2.47
CA LEU A 360 10.27 -4.10 -3.40
C LEU A 360 9.26 -3.15 -2.73
N PHE A 361 8.40 -3.68 -1.86
CA PHE A 361 7.39 -2.89 -1.17
C PHE A 361 8.00 -1.93 -0.14
N LEU A 362 8.93 -2.43 0.69
CA LEU A 362 9.67 -1.66 1.68
C LEU A 362 10.58 -0.62 1.04
N ASP A 363 11.17 -0.90 -0.12
CA ASP A 363 11.93 0.10 -0.86
C ASP A 363 11.04 1.32 -1.19
N LEU A 364 9.80 1.11 -1.63
CA LEU A 364 8.86 2.21 -1.93
C LEU A 364 8.36 2.96 -0.68
N LEU A 365 8.35 2.30 0.48
CA LEU A 365 7.85 2.88 1.74
C LEU A 365 8.92 3.53 2.61
N GLU A 366 10.08 2.89 2.72
CA GLU A 366 11.14 3.24 3.67
C GLU A 366 12.49 3.50 2.99
N GLY A 367 12.65 3.10 1.73
CA GLY A 367 13.89 3.32 0.99
C GLY A 367 14.21 4.80 0.70
N PRO A 368 15.35 5.09 0.07
CA PRO A 368 15.67 6.45 -0.36
C PRO A 368 14.61 7.04 -1.29
N HIS A 369 14.24 8.30 -1.07
CA HIS A 369 13.15 8.97 -1.81
C HIS A 369 11.80 8.23 -1.76
N SER A 370 11.59 7.38 -0.76
CA SER A 370 10.32 6.69 -0.53
C SER A 370 9.22 7.64 -0.04
N ILE A 371 8.00 7.13 0.06
CA ILE A 371 6.88 7.84 0.67
C ILE A 371 7.18 8.21 2.12
N GLY A 372 7.73 7.29 2.93
CA GLY A 372 8.01 7.55 4.34
C GLY A 372 8.99 8.71 4.55
N MET A 373 9.92 8.88 3.61
CA MET A 373 10.86 10.00 3.62
C MET A 373 10.24 11.31 3.15
N GLN A 374 9.39 11.27 2.11
CA GLN A 374 8.85 12.47 1.46
C GLN A 374 7.53 12.97 2.08
N LEU A 375 6.75 12.09 2.71
CA LEU A 375 5.45 12.37 3.33
C LEU A 375 5.40 11.96 4.81
N PRO A 376 6.36 12.37 5.67
CA PRO A 376 6.30 12.04 7.09
C PRO A 376 5.06 12.68 7.71
N GLY A 377 4.13 11.87 8.21
CA GLY A 377 2.88 12.36 8.81
C GLY A 377 1.66 12.31 7.88
N GLU A 378 1.86 12.12 6.58
CA GLU A 378 0.89 12.58 5.57
C GLU A 378 0.34 11.47 4.66
N TYR A 379 0.51 10.19 5.02
CA TYR A 379 -0.02 9.07 4.23
C TYR A 379 -0.62 7.95 5.08
N GLU A 380 -1.46 7.14 4.43
CA GLU A 380 -1.99 5.88 4.94
C GLU A 380 -1.96 4.78 3.85
N ILE A 381 -1.83 3.53 4.28
CA ILE A 381 -1.77 2.36 3.39
C ILE A 381 -2.72 1.29 3.87
N TYR A 382 -3.71 0.98 3.04
CA TYR A 382 -4.58 -0.17 3.18
C TYR A 382 -4.03 -1.29 2.31
N THR A 383 -3.72 -2.43 2.92
CA THR A 383 -3.27 -3.59 2.15
C THR A 383 -4.40 -4.61 2.05
N VAL A 384 -4.55 -5.15 0.85
CA VAL A 384 -5.44 -6.23 0.48
C VAL A 384 -4.58 -7.45 0.18
N PHE A 385 -4.74 -8.53 0.95
CA PHE A 385 -4.02 -9.78 0.73
C PHE A 385 -4.90 -10.78 -0.01
N VAL A 386 -4.41 -11.24 -1.15
CA VAL A 386 -5.10 -12.21 -2.02
C VAL A 386 -4.35 -13.53 -2.08
N ARG A 387 -5.09 -14.65 -2.08
CA ARG A 387 -4.58 -16.03 -2.20
C ARG A 387 -4.76 -16.61 -3.58
N GLU A 388 -5.72 -16.10 -4.31
CA GLU A 388 -6.07 -16.60 -5.62
C GLU A 388 -6.77 -15.49 -6.40
N SER A 389 -6.97 -15.74 -7.69
CA SER A 389 -7.62 -14.77 -8.58
C SER A 389 -9.04 -14.45 -8.10
N ALA A 390 -9.79 -15.47 -7.65
CA ALA A 390 -11.17 -15.34 -7.21
C ALA A 390 -11.35 -14.35 -6.05
N ASP A 391 -10.31 -14.09 -5.25
CA ASP A 391 -10.34 -13.07 -4.20
C ASP A 391 -10.47 -11.65 -4.77
N LEU A 392 -9.91 -11.38 -5.94
CA LEU A 392 -10.00 -10.08 -6.60
C LEU A 392 -11.44 -9.72 -6.94
N LYS A 393 -12.28 -10.71 -7.27
CA LYS A 393 -13.71 -10.54 -7.58
C LYS A 393 -14.55 -10.16 -6.36
N LYS A 394 -14.08 -10.49 -5.16
CA LYS A 394 -14.76 -10.18 -3.90
C LYS A 394 -14.53 -8.74 -3.45
N LEU A 395 -13.55 -8.05 -4.05
CA LEU A 395 -13.25 -6.67 -3.75
C LEU A 395 -14.31 -5.76 -4.40
N ASP A 396 -14.93 -4.91 -3.59
CA ASP A 396 -15.73 -3.79 -4.08
C ASP A 396 -14.88 -2.51 -4.01
N PRO A 397 -14.45 -1.96 -5.17
CA PRO A 397 -13.74 -0.69 -5.23
C PRO A 397 -14.45 0.45 -4.49
N ARG A 398 -15.80 0.49 -4.49
CA ARG A 398 -16.56 1.55 -3.79
C ARG A 398 -16.37 1.47 -2.29
N HIS A 399 -16.43 0.26 -1.74
CA HIS A 399 -16.16 0.01 -0.34
C HIS A 399 -14.71 0.38 0.04
N LEU A 400 -13.74 0.01 -0.79
CA LEU A 400 -12.34 0.40 -0.58
C LEU A 400 -12.18 1.93 -0.62
N ARG A 401 -12.77 2.60 -1.61
CA ARG A 401 -12.72 4.06 -1.71
C ARG A 401 -13.30 4.75 -0.49
N ALA A 402 -14.38 4.22 0.09
CA ALA A 402 -15.00 4.78 1.30
C ALA A 402 -14.08 4.72 2.54
N LYS A 403 -13.12 3.79 2.58
CA LYS A 403 -12.13 3.69 3.66
C LYS A 403 -10.92 4.63 3.48
N LEU A 404 -10.61 4.99 2.24
CA LEU A 404 -9.43 5.80 1.88
C LEU A 404 -9.71 7.29 2.12
N LYS A 405 -9.01 7.89 3.07
CA LYS A 405 -9.24 9.26 3.55
C LYS A 405 -8.43 10.33 2.81
N GLY A 406 -7.47 9.89 2.01
CA GLY A 406 -6.45 10.72 1.40
C GLY A 406 -7.00 11.63 0.32
N ARG A 407 -6.35 12.79 0.15
CA ARG A 407 -6.66 13.71 -0.97
C ARG A 407 -6.30 13.08 -2.31
N ASN A 408 -5.13 12.45 -2.35
CA ASN A 408 -4.70 11.59 -3.45
C ASN A 408 -5.02 10.16 -3.08
N VAL A 409 -5.67 9.42 -3.98
CA VAL A 409 -6.03 8.02 -3.76
C VAL A 409 -5.54 7.19 -4.93
N VAL A 410 -4.68 6.22 -4.64
CA VAL A 410 -4.05 5.39 -5.66
C VAL A 410 -4.07 3.91 -5.29
N ALA A 411 -4.02 3.06 -6.32
CA ALA A 411 -3.84 1.63 -6.19
C ALA A 411 -2.43 1.22 -6.64
N TRP A 412 -1.79 0.37 -5.83
CA TRP A 412 -0.53 -0.29 -6.12
C TRP A 412 -0.72 -1.80 -6.11
N TYR A 413 -0.30 -2.46 -7.19
CA TYR A 413 -0.47 -3.91 -7.36
C TYR A 413 0.89 -4.62 -7.28
N PHE A 414 1.08 -5.43 -6.23
CA PHE A 414 2.21 -6.34 -6.04
C PHE A 414 1.72 -7.78 -6.17
N VAL A 415 1.16 -8.06 -7.34
CA VAL A 415 0.79 -9.37 -7.85
C VAL A 415 1.08 -9.35 -9.34
N TRP A 416 1.36 -10.50 -9.94
CA TRP A 416 1.61 -10.60 -11.37
C TRP A 416 0.37 -11.15 -12.07
N PRO A 417 -0.16 -10.48 -13.11
CA PRO A 417 -1.25 -11.05 -13.92
C PRO A 417 -0.75 -12.22 -14.79
N SER A 418 -0.33 -13.34 -14.19
CA SER A 418 0.27 -14.50 -14.86
C SER A 418 -0.53 -15.78 -14.71
N VAL A 419 0.03 -16.83 -15.32
CA VAL A 419 -0.45 -18.20 -15.17
C VAL A 419 0.41 -18.91 -14.14
N ASP A 420 -0.25 -19.38 -13.07
CA ASP A 420 0.24 -20.40 -12.15
C ASP A 420 1.53 -20.12 -11.35
N GLY A 421 1.37 -19.86 -10.06
CA GLY A 421 2.47 -19.70 -9.14
C GLY A 421 2.10 -18.80 -7.97
N PRO A 422 2.87 -18.83 -6.88
CA PRO A 422 2.72 -17.84 -5.83
C PRO A 422 2.88 -16.43 -6.41
N GLY A 423 2.00 -15.51 -6.02
CA GLY A 423 2.03 -14.12 -6.47
C GLY A 423 1.35 -13.91 -7.82
N PHE A 424 0.89 -14.98 -8.49
CA PHE A 424 0.21 -14.89 -9.77
C PHE A 424 -1.31 -14.85 -9.60
N VAL A 425 -1.96 -14.03 -10.41
CA VAL A 425 -3.41 -13.91 -10.54
C VAL A 425 -3.81 -13.92 -12.01
N ALA A 426 -5.02 -14.40 -12.32
CA ALA A 426 -5.54 -14.46 -13.67
C ALA A 426 -5.61 -13.05 -14.30
N GLU A 427 -5.15 -12.95 -15.55
CA GLU A 427 -5.11 -11.70 -16.32
C GLU A 427 -6.46 -10.97 -16.30
N ASP A 428 -7.53 -11.66 -16.69
CA ASP A 428 -8.85 -11.09 -16.85
C ASP A 428 -9.42 -10.55 -15.53
N GLU A 429 -9.23 -11.30 -14.44
CA GLU A 429 -9.67 -10.89 -13.10
C GLU A 429 -8.86 -9.71 -12.57
N PHE A 430 -7.54 -9.72 -12.79
CA PHE A 430 -6.65 -8.62 -12.43
C PHE A 430 -7.01 -7.32 -13.14
N PHE A 431 -7.10 -7.32 -14.47
CA PHE A 431 -7.42 -6.11 -15.22
C PHE A 431 -8.87 -5.68 -15.02
N ALA A 432 -9.81 -6.59 -14.74
CA ALA A 432 -11.17 -6.23 -14.35
C ALA A 432 -11.17 -5.42 -13.03
N LEU A 433 -10.39 -5.84 -12.03
CA LEU A 433 -10.22 -5.07 -10.79
C LEU A 433 -9.58 -3.71 -11.06
N CYS A 434 -8.46 -3.65 -11.79
CA CYS A 434 -7.78 -2.39 -12.08
C CYS A 434 -8.70 -1.38 -12.77
N GLN A 435 -9.46 -1.82 -13.78
CA GLN A 435 -10.44 -0.98 -14.46
C GLN A 435 -11.60 -0.57 -13.54
N ALA A 436 -12.03 -1.44 -12.64
CA ALA A 436 -13.08 -1.12 -11.68
C ALA A 436 -12.62 -0.08 -10.65
N MET A 437 -11.34 -0.14 -10.23
CA MET A 437 -10.69 0.88 -9.40
C MET A 437 -10.58 2.21 -10.15
N GLU A 438 -10.11 2.20 -11.40
CA GLU A 438 -9.93 3.42 -12.22
C GLU A 438 -11.25 4.09 -12.63
N ARG A 439 -12.37 3.34 -12.68
CA ARG A 439 -13.73 3.89 -12.90
C ARG A 439 -14.26 4.68 -11.71
N ILE A 440 -13.67 4.48 -10.55
CA ILE A 440 -13.88 5.34 -9.39
C ILE A 440 -12.59 6.15 -9.16
N PRO A 441 -12.59 7.17 -8.30
CA PRO A 441 -11.39 7.95 -8.02
C PRO A 441 -10.30 7.19 -7.23
N ILE A 442 -9.87 6.00 -7.69
CA ILE A 442 -8.69 5.26 -7.25
C ILE A 442 -7.82 5.00 -8.50
N ARG A 443 -6.80 5.82 -8.72
CA ARG A 443 -5.94 5.69 -9.91
C ARG A 443 -4.90 4.60 -9.71
N THR A 444 -4.64 3.79 -10.73
CA THR A 444 -3.48 2.89 -10.72
C THR A 444 -2.20 3.71 -10.82
N ALA A 445 -1.41 3.74 -9.74
CA ALA A 445 -0.11 4.42 -9.72
C ALA A 445 1.08 3.45 -9.69
N TRP A 446 0.81 2.14 -9.62
CA TRP A 446 1.82 1.11 -9.77
C TRP A 446 1.22 -0.22 -10.25
N PRO A 447 1.74 -0.84 -11.32
CA PRO A 447 2.91 -0.39 -12.10
C PRO A 447 2.55 0.72 -13.10
N HIS A 448 1.60 0.52 -14.00
CA HIS A 448 1.06 1.56 -14.89
C HIS A 448 -0.46 1.48 -14.93
N GLU A 449 -1.11 2.51 -15.47
CA GLU A 449 -2.53 2.48 -15.79
C GLU A 449 -2.90 1.20 -16.55
N SER A 450 -4.08 0.65 -16.23
CA SER A 450 -4.45 -0.72 -16.58
C SER A 450 -4.32 -1.01 -18.08
N HIS A 451 -4.66 -0.04 -18.94
CA HIS A 451 -4.52 -0.13 -20.39
C HIS A 451 -3.06 -0.34 -20.83
N LEU A 452 -2.17 0.59 -20.47
CA LEU A 452 -0.77 0.51 -20.84
C LEU A 452 -0.11 -0.74 -20.22
N TYR A 453 -0.42 -1.02 -18.95
CA TYR A 453 0.14 -2.20 -18.30
C TYR A 453 -0.25 -3.49 -19.03
N ARG A 454 -1.52 -3.64 -19.42
CA ARG A 454 -1.99 -4.81 -20.19
C ARG A 454 -1.29 -4.95 -21.53
N ILE A 455 -1.05 -3.85 -22.23
CA ILE A 455 -0.30 -3.86 -23.50
C ILE A 455 1.11 -4.40 -23.30
N LEU A 456 1.81 -3.91 -22.27
CA LEU A 456 3.20 -4.27 -22.00
C LEU A 456 3.33 -5.72 -21.50
N CYS A 457 2.70 -6.09 -20.39
CA CYS A 457 2.84 -7.44 -19.81
C CYS A 457 2.23 -8.54 -20.69
N GLY A 458 1.16 -8.21 -21.42
CA GLY A 458 0.56 -9.09 -22.42
C GLY A 458 1.38 -9.22 -23.71
N LYS A 459 2.45 -8.43 -23.87
CA LYS A 459 3.27 -8.37 -25.08
C LYS A 459 2.42 -8.09 -26.32
N LEU A 460 1.32 -7.34 -26.16
CA LEU A 460 0.31 -7.11 -27.20
C LEU A 460 0.84 -6.22 -28.31
N TRP A 461 1.80 -5.34 -27.98
CA TRP A 461 2.47 -4.45 -28.90
C TRP A 461 3.38 -5.19 -29.91
N VAL A 462 3.96 -6.35 -29.55
CA VAL A 462 5.04 -6.98 -30.34
C VAL A 462 4.63 -7.29 -31.78
N PRO A 463 3.48 -7.92 -32.07
CA PRO A 463 3.08 -8.24 -33.45
C PRO A 463 2.70 -7.01 -34.28
N GLN A 464 2.33 -5.90 -33.63
CA GLN A 464 2.00 -4.64 -34.31
C GLN A 464 3.28 -3.89 -34.65
N MET A 465 4.19 -3.77 -33.67
CA MET A 465 5.41 -3.00 -33.81
C MET A 465 6.46 -3.68 -34.69
N CYS A 466 6.39 -5.01 -34.91
CA CYS A 466 7.25 -5.68 -35.88
C CYS A 466 6.98 -5.30 -37.35
N LEU A 467 5.87 -4.63 -37.63
CA LEU A 467 5.57 -4.06 -38.95
C LEU A 467 6.34 -2.76 -39.21
N ASN A 468 6.84 -2.10 -38.15
CA ASN A 468 7.60 -0.88 -38.25
C ASN A 468 9.09 -1.15 -37.98
N LYS A 469 9.87 -1.25 -39.06
CA LYS A 469 11.33 -1.53 -39.02
C LYS A 469 12.12 -0.59 -38.11
N ASP A 470 11.61 0.62 -37.90
CA ASP A 470 12.24 1.69 -37.15
C ASP A 470 12.33 1.43 -35.65
N PHE A 471 11.48 0.54 -35.13
CA PHE A 471 11.47 0.08 -33.74
C PHE A 471 12.29 -1.20 -33.53
N ARG A 472 12.86 -1.77 -34.60
CA ARG A 472 13.73 -2.95 -34.55
C ARG A 472 13.13 -4.14 -33.80
N VAL A 473 11.83 -4.38 -33.96
CA VAL A 473 11.14 -5.52 -33.35
C VAL A 473 11.21 -6.71 -34.31
N PRO A 474 11.70 -7.89 -33.89
CA PRO A 474 11.80 -9.04 -34.78
C PRO A 474 10.44 -9.47 -35.34
N PRO A 475 10.36 -10.02 -36.57
CA PRO A 475 9.12 -10.54 -37.15
C PRO A 475 8.38 -11.44 -36.17
N THR A 476 7.11 -11.12 -35.90
CA THR A 476 6.31 -11.81 -34.89
C THR A 476 4.90 -12.04 -35.40
N THR A 477 4.34 -13.20 -35.09
CA THR A 477 2.93 -13.53 -35.35
C THR A 477 2.28 -14.19 -34.13
N ARG A 478 0.98 -14.45 -34.21
CA ARG A 478 0.17 -15.06 -33.15
C ARG A 478 -0.34 -16.42 -33.62
N VAL A 479 -0.37 -17.39 -32.71
CA VAL A 479 -1.04 -18.68 -32.91
C VAL A 479 -2.15 -18.81 -31.89
N HIS A 480 -3.38 -19.03 -32.36
CA HIS A 480 -4.55 -19.19 -31.49
C HIS A 480 -4.73 -20.66 -31.07
N LEU A 481 -5.11 -20.89 -29.81
CA LEU A 481 -5.30 -22.23 -29.23
C LEU A 481 -6.32 -23.06 -30.01
N ALA A 482 -7.45 -22.46 -30.40
CA ALA A 482 -8.48 -23.18 -31.16
C ALA A 482 -7.98 -23.67 -32.53
N GLU A 483 -7.17 -22.85 -33.20
CA GLU A 483 -6.54 -23.20 -34.48
C GLU A 483 -5.53 -24.34 -34.29
N PHE A 484 -4.72 -24.25 -33.23
CA PHE A 484 -3.75 -25.27 -32.87
C PHE A 484 -4.39 -26.61 -32.49
N ARG A 485 -5.48 -26.59 -31.70
CA ARG A 485 -6.25 -27.79 -31.32
C ARG A 485 -6.87 -28.48 -32.52
N ARG A 486 -7.32 -27.72 -33.53
CA ARG A 486 -7.87 -28.29 -34.77
C ARG A 486 -6.80 -29.03 -35.57
N ASN A 487 -5.62 -28.44 -35.75
CA ASN A 487 -4.48 -29.07 -36.43
C ASN A 487 -3.18 -28.36 -36.06
N SER A 488 -2.41 -28.96 -35.13
CA SER A 488 -1.19 -28.33 -34.59
C SER A 488 -0.11 -28.10 -35.63
N HIS A 489 0.03 -29.02 -36.59
CA HIS A 489 1.05 -28.94 -37.63
C HIS A 489 0.71 -27.83 -38.64
N ASN A 490 -0.56 -27.74 -39.06
CA ASN A 490 -1.01 -26.69 -39.97
C ASN A 490 -0.94 -25.30 -39.32
N ALA A 491 -1.32 -25.17 -38.05
CA ALA A 491 -1.17 -23.90 -37.31
C ALA A 491 0.30 -23.44 -37.25
N ALA A 492 1.23 -24.35 -36.94
CA ALA A 492 2.67 -24.05 -36.96
C ALA A 492 3.17 -23.69 -38.37
N ALA A 493 2.75 -24.42 -39.41
CA ALA A 493 3.14 -24.14 -40.79
C ALA A 493 2.65 -22.78 -41.27
N ARG A 494 1.40 -22.41 -40.94
CA ARG A 494 0.86 -21.08 -41.21
C ARG A 494 1.64 -19.98 -40.47
N ALA A 495 1.98 -20.19 -39.20
CA ALA A 495 2.78 -19.23 -38.44
C ALA A 495 4.14 -18.98 -39.12
N LEU A 496 4.88 -20.03 -39.49
CA LEU A 496 6.15 -19.89 -40.21
C LEU A 496 5.99 -19.24 -41.58
N SER A 497 4.94 -19.58 -42.32
CA SER A 497 4.63 -18.94 -43.61
C SER A 497 4.35 -17.43 -43.45
N VAL A 498 3.62 -17.03 -42.40
CA VAL A 498 3.42 -15.61 -42.05
C VAL A 498 4.75 -14.95 -41.72
N LEU A 499 5.58 -15.57 -40.86
CA LEU A 499 6.88 -15.02 -40.51
C LEU A 499 7.78 -14.84 -41.73
N THR A 500 7.89 -15.83 -42.62
CA THR A 500 8.65 -15.70 -43.87
C THR A 500 8.14 -14.55 -44.75
N ARG A 501 6.82 -14.33 -44.82
CA ARG A 501 6.26 -13.18 -45.55
C ARG A 501 6.61 -11.84 -44.89
N LEU A 502 6.49 -11.73 -43.56
CA LEU A 502 6.88 -10.53 -42.82
C LEU A 502 8.37 -10.23 -42.99
N ARG A 503 9.20 -11.26 -42.92
CA ARG A 503 10.65 -11.25 -43.15
C ARG A 503 10.98 -10.62 -44.51
N GLN A 504 10.28 -11.03 -45.57
CA GLN A 504 10.48 -10.50 -46.91
C GLN A 504 9.90 -9.10 -47.08
N ALA A 505 8.64 -8.89 -46.70
CA ALA A 505 7.90 -7.67 -47.00
C ALA A 505 8.39 -6.45 -46.21
N ILE A 506 8.74 -6.64 -44.94
CA ILE A 506 9.15 -5.53 -44.05
C ILE A 506 10.67 -5.35 -44.05
N TRP A 507 11.42 -6.46 -44.07
CA TRP A 507 12.87 -6.44 -43.89
C TRP A 507 13.67 -6.67 -45.18
N GLY A 508 13.01 -7.02 -46.29
CA GLY A 508 13.70 -7.33 -47.56
C GLY A 508 14.62 -8.55 -47.48
N TRP A 509 14.46 -9.36 -46.44
CA TRP A 509 15.34 -10.49 -46.17
C TRP A 509 14.94 -11.71 -47.00
N LYS A 510 15.95 -12.53 -47.35
CA LYS A 510 15.70 -13.76 -48.10
C LYS A 510 14.79 -14.72 -47.31
N PRO A 511 13.89 -15.43 -47.99
CA PRO A 511 13.08 -16.46 -47.36
C PRO A 511 13.98 -17.56 -46.80
N VAL A 512 13.54 -18.14 -45.68
CA VAL A 512 14.18 -19.30 -45.05
C VAL A 512 13.27 -20.50 -45.25
N GLN A 513 13.85 -21.66 -45.51
CA GLN A 513 13.08 -22.90 -45.56
C GLN A 513 12.44 -23.16 -44.20
N LEU A 514 11.24 -23.75 -44.19
CA LEU A 514 10.48 -23.92 -42.94
C LEU A 514 11.26 -24.72 -41.90
N GLU A 515 12.05 -25.72 -42.32
CA GLU A 515 12.84 -26.55 -41.42
C GLU A 515 14.10 -25.87 -40.87
N ASP A 516 14.61 -24.87 -41.58
CA ASP A 516 15.76 -24.06 -41.14
C ASP A 516 15.34 -22.85 -40.31
N PHE A 517 14.03 -22.58 -40.21
CA PHE A 517 13.50 -21.42 -39.50
C PHE A 517 13.75 -21.55 -38.00
N ARG A 518 14.38 -20.55 -37.40
CA ARG A 518 14.64 -20.49 -35.95
C ARG A 518 13.86 -19.35 -35.32
N GLY A 519 13.30 -19.62 -34.16
CA GLY A 519 12.48 -18.65 -33.45
C GLY A 519 12.31 -18.96 -31.98
N VAL A 520 11.48 -18.16 -31.35
CA VAL A 520 11.03 -18.34 -29.98
C VAL A 520 9.50 -18.31 -29.94
N VAL A 521 8.93 -19.14 -29.09
CA VAL A 521 7.52 -19.06 -28.72
C VAL A 521 7.44 -18.42 -27.35
N LYS A 522 6.56 -17.43 -27.18
CA LYS A 522 6.34 -16.73 -25.91
C LYS A 522 4.88 -16.84 -25.52
N LEU A 523 4.60 -17.13 -24.26
CA LEU A 523 3.28 -16.83 -23.70
C LEU A 523 3.12 -15.31 -23.50
N GLY A 524 1.91 -14.82 -23.78
CA GLY A 524 1.48 -13.53 -23.23
C GLY A 524 1.41 -13.64 -21.70
N PHE A 525 1.59 -12.53 -20.99
CA PHE A 525 1.40 -12.49 -19.53
C PHE A 525 2.31 -13.48 -18.76
N SER A 526 3.60 -13.45 -19.08
CA SER A 526 4.64 -14.23 -18.42
C SER A 526 5.86 -13.35 -18.14
N TRP A 527 6.56 -13.63 -17.02
CA TRP A 527 7.68 -12.85 -16.51
C TRP A 527 8.99 -13.66 -16.49
N GLY A 528 10.12 -12.95 -16.39
CA GLY A 528 11.44 -13.56 -16.14
C GLY A 528 11.91 -14.53 -17.21
N GLY A 529 11.36 -14.48 -18.42
CA GLY A 529 11.68 -15.43 -19.50
C GLY A 529 11.19 -16.86 -19.26
N LEU A 530 10.38 -17.12 -18.22
CA LEU A 530 9.94 -18.47 -17.82
C LEU A 530 9.24 -19.24 -18.96
N ASP A 531 8.42 -18.52 -19.74
CA ASP A 531 7.65 -19.10 -20.85
C ASP A 531 8.15 -18.67 -22.23
N VAL A 532 9.47 -18.48 -22.36
CA VAL A 532 10.14 -18.21 -23.64
C VAL A 532 10.91 -19.45 -24.07
N LEU A 533 10.35 -20.20 -25.02
CA LEU A 533 10.92 -21.45 -25.48
C LEU A 533 11.41 -21.34 -26.93
N PRO A 534 12.66 -21.69 -27.23
CA PRO A 534 13.16 -21.63 -28.59
C PRO A 534 12.60 -22.80 -29.43
N PHE A 535 12.58 -22.63 -30.76
CA PHE A 535 12.27 -23.69 -31.71
C PHE A 535 13.15 -23.61 -32.96
N GLN A 536 13.33 -24.75 -33.62
CA GLN A 536 13.95 -24.85 -34.94
C GLN A 536 13.15 -25.79 -35.83
N GLY A 537 12.66 -25.27 -36.95
CA GLY A 537 11.85 -26.03 -37.89
C GLY A 537 10.40 -26.20 -37.46
N LEU A 538 9.61 -26.77 -38.38
CA LEU A 538 8.16 -26.88 -38.25
C LEU A 538 7.76 -27.84 -37.11
N ALA A 539 8.40 -29.00 -37.06
CA ALA A 539 8.13 -30.02 -36.06
C ALA A 539 8.47 -29.55 -34.63
N SER A 540 9.58 -28.80 -34.46
CA SER A 540 9.93 -28.22 -33.17
C SER A 540 8.92 -27.15 -32.75
N LEU A 541 8.50 -26.27 -33.66
CA LEU A 541 7.51 -25.24 -33.36
C LEU A 541 6.20 -25.85 -32.85
N ALA A 542 5.68 -26.86 -33.55
CA ALA A 542 4.45 -27.55 -33.13
C ALA A 542 4.58 -28.18 -31.73
N ARG A 543 5.76 -28.76 -31.42
CA ARG A 543 6.05 -29.34 -30.11
C ARG A 543 6.14 -28.27 -29.01
N THR A 544 6.80 -27.17 -29.28
CA THR A 544 6.94 -26.04 -28.35
C THR A 544 5.59 -25.39 -28.06
N LEU A 545 4.76 -25.15 -29.09
CA LEU A 545 3.38 -24.68 -28.92
C LEU A 545 2.55 -25.67 -28.09
N ARG A 546 2.67 -26.98 -28.35
CA ARG A 546 1.99 -28.00 -27.53
C ARG A 546 2.39 -27.89 -26.07
N ARG A 547 3.69 -27.74 -25.77
CA ARG A 547 4.19 -27.62 -24.40
C ARG A 547 3.57 -26.42 -23.68
N LEU A 548 3.54 -25.25 -24.31
CA LEU A 548 2.98 -24.04 -23.70
C LEU A 548 1.45 -24.11 -23.55
N PHE A 549 0.73 -24.60 -24.57
CA PHE A 549 -0.73 -24.74 -24.51
C PHE A 549 -1.23 -25.88 -23.63
N SER A 550 -0.40 -26.89 -23.36
CA SER A 550 -0.77 -28.03 -22.50
C SER A 550 -0.46 -27.77 -21.02
N HIS A 551 0.09 -26.60 -20.68
CA HIS A 551 0.27 -26.22 -19.29
C HIS A 551 -1.11 -26.12 -18.63
N HIS A 552 -1.38 -27.01 -17.68
CA HIS A 552 -2.72 -27.27 -17.13
C HIS A 552 -3.42 -26.05 -16.50
N ARG A 553 -2.67 -25.01 -16.14
CA ARG A 553 -3.17 -23.74 -15.59
C ARG A 553 -3.00 -22.54 -16.52
N ASN A 554 -2.57 -22.76 -17.76
CA ASN A 554 -2.45 -21.70 -18.75
C ASN A 554 -3.81 -21.35 -19.36
N LEU A 555 -4.30 -20.16 -19.02
CA LEU A 555 -5.55 -19.61 -19.58
C LEU A 555 -5.33 -18.83 -20.88
N ASN A 556 -4.07 -18.59 -21.28
CA ASN A 556 -3.77 -17.88 -22.52
C ASN A 556 -4.24 -18.68 -23.74
N VAL A 557 -5.11 -18.05 -24.53
CA VAL A 557 -5.60 -18.61 -25.80
C VAL A 557 -4.70 -18.27 -26.98
N VAL A 558 -3.60 -17.53 -26.76
CA VAL A 558 -2.66 -17.11 -27.80
C VAL A 558 -1.22 -17.33 -27.34
N CYS A 559 -0.39 -17.88 -28.24
CA CYS A 559 1.06 -17.82 -28.14
C CYS A 559 1.62 -16.85 -29.20
N LEU A 560 2.69 -16.13 -28.84
CA LEU A 560 3.48 -15.35 -29.80
C LEU A 560 4.55 -16.25 -30.41
N VAL A 561 4.71 -16.22 -31.74
CA VAL A 561 5.80 -16.89 -32.45
C VAL A 561 6.64 -15.81 -33.10
N GLN A 562 7.90 -15.70 -32.69
CA GLN A 562 8.81 -14.63 -33.08
C GLN A 562 10.08 -15.22 -33.70
N GLU A 563 10.57 -14.59 -34.77
CA GLU A 563 11.86 -14.94 -35.36
C GLU A 563 13.01 -14.66 -34.39
N MET A 564 13.97 -15.59 -34.30
CA MET A 564 15.10 -15.48 -33.38
C MET A 564 16.11 -14.47 -33.91
N VAL A 565 16.53 -13.53 -33.05
CA VAL A 565 17.66 -12.63 -33.36
C VAL A 565 18.95 -13.47 -33.41
N PRO A 566 19.67 -13.50 -34.54
CA PRO A 566 20.87 -14.31 -34.65
C PRO A 566 22.08 -13.61 -33.99
N HIS A 567 23.07 -14.41 -33.57
CA HIS A 567 24.36 -13.92 -33.08
C HIS A 567 24.27 -12.88 -31.96
N VAL A 568 23.35 -13.06 -31.01
CA VAL A 568 23.24 -12.20 -29.83
C VAL A 568 24.51 -12.36 -28.97
N VAL A 569 25.17 -11.24 -28.69
CA VAL A 569 26.39 -11.16 -27.87
C VAL A 569 26.13 -10.66 -26.46
N GLY A 570 25.05 -9.90 -26.26
CA GLY A 570 24.67 -9.33 -24.98
C GLY A 570 23.30 -8.62 -25.06
N GLU A 571 22.88 -8.05 -23.94
CA GLU A 571 21.66 -7.24 -23.84
C GLU A 571 21.99 -5.87 -23.25
N ARG A 572 21.47 -4.80 -23.87
CA ARG A 572 21.54 -3.43 -23.33
C ARG A 572 20.17 -3.07 -22.80
N ARG A 573 20.06 -2.78 -21.50
CA ARG A 573 18.82 -2.32 -20.88
C ARG A 573 18.90 -0.84 -20.61
N VAL A 574 17.83 -0.11 -20.90
CA VAL A 574 17.72 1.32 -20.59
C VAL A 574 16.49 1.54 -19.74
N LEU A 575 16.71 1.99 -18.51
CA LEU A 575 15.68 2.40 -17.58
C LEU A 575 15.39 3.88 -17.77
N CYS A 576 14.14 4.21 -17.98
CA CYS A 576 13.65 5.57 -18.23
C CYS A 576 12.76 5.99 -17.08
N PHE A 577 13.13 7.03 -16.34
CA PHE A 577 12.38 7.60 -15.22
C PHE A 577 11.84 8.97 -15.62
N TYR A 578 10.52 9.18 -15.55
CA TYR A 578 9.91 10.45 -15.92
C TYR A 578 10.03 11.47 -14.76
N ASP A 579 10.96 12.41 -14.90
CA ASP A 579 11.13 13.53 -13.98
C ASP A 579 10.01 14.55 -14.25
N LYS A 580 8.93 14.48 -13.47
CA LYS A 580 7.79 15.38 -13.57
C LYS A 580 8.15 16.86 -13.36
N GLN A 581 9.20 17.16 -12.60
CA GLN A 581 9.61 18.54 -12.38
C GLN A 581 10.27 19.12 -13.62
N LYS A 582 11.09 18.31 -14.32
CA LYS A 582 11.76 18.70 -15.57
C LYS A 582 10.94 18.42 -16.82
N LEU A 583 9.82 17.70 -16.68
CA LEU A 583 8.98 17.20 -17.78
C LEU A 583 9.76 16.39 -18.81
N ALA A 584 10.76 15.63 -18.35
CA ALA A 584 11.68 14.89 -19.20
C ALA A 584 12.02 13.52 -18.61
N PHE A 585 12.40 12.57 -19.46
CA PHE A 585 12.90 11.27 -19.02
C PHE A 585 14.38 11.36 -18.67
N ARG A 586 14.75 10.93 -17.47
CA ARG A 586 16.11 10.54 -17.12
C ARG A 586 16.34 9.09 -17.54
N ARG A 587 17.49 8.81 -18.15
CA ARG A 587 17.85 7.47 -18.65
C ARG A 587 19.04 6.94 -17.88
N GLU A 588 18.96 5.67 -17.50
CA GLU A 588 20.06 4.93 -16.90
C GLU A 588 20.22 3.61 -17.64
N ALA A 589 21.42 3.35 -18.14
CA ALA A 589 21.64 2.23 -19.03
C ALA A 589 22.66 1.24 -18.46
N VAL A 590 22.39 -0.05 -18.65
CA VAL A 590 23.20 -1.16 -18.13
C VAL A 590 23.38 -2.24 -19.19
N TRP A 591 24.50 -2.93 -19.13
CA TRP A 591 24.83 -4.05 -20.02
C TRP A 591 24.70 -5.36 -19.25
N ASN A 592 23.87 -6.29 -19.74
CA ASN A 592 23.64 -7.57 -19.11
C ASN A 592 24.26 -8.72 -19.91
N MET A 593 24.80 -9.71 -19.19
CA MET A 593 25.35 -10.94 -19.77
C MET A 593 24.23 -11.84 -20.32
N CYS A 594 24.49 -12.51 -21.44
CA CYS A 594 23.69 -13.66 -21.85
C CYS A 594 24.21 -14.93 -21.16
N GLY A 595 23.31 -15.74 -20.59
CA GLY A 595 23.62 -16.98 -19.89
C GLY A 595 24.14 -18.09 -20.79
N GLY A 596 24.88 -19.04 -20.20
CA GLY A 596 25.50 -20.17 -20.90
C GLY A 596 24.62 -21.41 -21.08
N GLY A 597 23.31 -21.34 -20.84
CA GLY A 597 22.43 -22.51 -20.84
C GLY A 597 22.27 -23.15 -22.23
N SER A 598 22.39 -24.48 -22.31
CA SER A 598 22.12 -25.25 -23.53
C SER A 598 20.62 -25.48 -23.70
N SER A 599 19.95 -24.56 -24.36
CA SER A 599 18.52 -24.69 -24.72
C SER A 599 18.23 -25.72 -25.82
N GLY A 600 19.24 -26.50 -26.23
CA GLY A 600 19.18 -27.40 -27.37
C GLY A 600 19.22 -26.71 -28.74
N ILE A 601 19.09 -25.38 -28.79
CA ILE A 601 19.10 -24.60 -30.04
C ILE A 601 20.29 -23.67 -30.06
N ALA A 602 21.16 -23.87 -31.06
CA ALA A 602 22.39 -23.12 -31.21
C ALA A 602 22.10 -21.61 -31.32
N GLY A 603 22.69 -20.85 -30.39
CA GLY A 603 22.63 -19.39 -30.34
C GLY A 603 21.52 -18.81 -29.48
N PHE A 604 20.55 -19.59 -29.00
CA PHE A 604 19.56 -19.07 -28.05
C PHE A 604 20.13 -19.02 -26.64
N ARG A 605 20.04 -17.85 -26.00
CA ARG A 605 20.49 -17.59 -24.62
C ARG A 605 19.49 -16.65 -23.94
N LEU A 606 19.19 -16.92 -22.68
CA LEU A 606 18.47 -15.98 -21.82
C LEU A 606 19.46 -15.01 -21.19
N THR A 607 19.05 -13.76 -20.99
CA THR A 607 19.86 -12.76 -20.30
C THR A 607 19.88 -13.05 -18.79
N THR A 608 21.03 -12.86 -18.15
CA THR A 608 21.21 -13.01 -16.70
C THR A 608 21.09 -11.65 -16.00
N PRO A 609 20.84 -11.61 -14.68
CA PRO A 609 20.84 -10.35 -13.94
C PRO A 609 22.24 -9.71 -13.84
N ASN A 610 23.30 -10.43 -14.22
CA ASN A 610 24.67 -9.95 -14.07
C ASN A 610 24.97 -8.80 -15.03
N VAL A 611 25.24 -7.64 -14.45
CA VAL A 611 25.66 -6.44 -15.17
C VAL A 611 27.17 -6.45 -15.42
N ILE A 612 27.57 -5.93 -16.57
CA ILE A 612 28.97 -5.76 -16.98
C ILE A 612 29.31 -4.28 -16.94
N SER A 613 30.55 -3.98 -16.54
CA SER A 613 31.07 -2.62 -16.60
C SER A 613 31.25 -2.14 -18.04
N ASP A 614 31.03 -0.84 -18.29
CA ASP A 614 31.17 -0.27 -19.64
C ASP A 614 32.58 -0.51 -20.23
N ALA A 615 33.62 -0.56 -19.38
CA ALA A 615 34.99 -0.87 -19.78
C ALA A 615 35.17 -2.29 -20.33
N GLU A 616 34.41 -3.27 -19.82
CA GLU A 616 34.49 -4.67 -20.24
C GLU A 616 33.59 -4.99 -21.43
N VAL A 617 32.59 -4.15 -21.73
CA VAL A 617 31.61 -4.38 -22.80
C VAL A 617 32.30 -4.52 -24.15
N ALA A 618 33.18 -3.58 -24.50
CA ALA A 618 33.93 -3.62 -25.76
C ALA A 618 34.73 -4.92 -25.87
N GLN A 619 35.42 -5.31 -24.79
CA GLN A 619 36.23 -6.53 -24.78
C GLN A 619 35.38 -7.80 -24.92
N ARG A 620 34.30 -7.92 -24.15
CA ARG A 620 33.51 -9.16 -24.04
C ARG A 620 32.49 -9.33 -25.16
N PHE A 621 31.80 -8.28 -25.55
CA PHE A 621 30.73 -8.33 -26.56
C PHE A 621 31.23 -7.95 -27.95
N PHE A 622 32.23 -7.09 -28.01
CA PHE A 622 32.72 -6.51 -29.26
C PHE A 622 34.18 -6.88 -29.58
N ASN A 623 34.77 -7.87 -28.90
CA ASN A 623 36.15 -8.35 -29.16
C ASN A 623 37.19 -7.20 -29.21
N GLY A 624 37.04 -6.20 -28.34
CA GLY A 624 37.89 -5.01 -28.27
C GLY A 624 37.49 -3.87 -29.22
N ASP A 625 36.43 -4.03 -30.01
CA ASP A 625 35.92 -3.00 -30.94
C ASP A 625 35.06 -1.96 -30.22
N HIS A 626 35.72 -0.92 -29.71
CA HIS A 626 35.06 0.19 -29.00
C HIS A 626 34.12 1.00 -29.89
N ALA A 627 34.40 1.12 -31.19
CA ALA A 627 33.54 1.85 -32.12
C ALA A 627 32.20 1.13 -32.29
N ALA A 628 32.22 -0.19 -32.43
CA ALA A 628 31.01 -1.01 -32.50
C ALA A 628 30.19 -0.97 -31.20
N ALA A 629 30.83 -0.89 -30.03
CA ALA A 629 30.16 -0.71 -28.76
C ALA A 629 29.45 0.65 -28.69
N SER A 630 30.14 1.73 -29.07
CA SER A 630 29.56 3.09 -29.10
C SER A 630 28.42 3.22 -30.10
N ASP A 631 28.52 2.59 -31.27
CA ASP A 631 27.44 2.55 -32.28
C ASP A 631 26.20 1.83 -31.75
N ALA A 632 26.38 0.71 -31.03
CA ALA A 632 25.29 0.02 -30.35
C ALA A 632 24.58 0.93 -29.33
N GLU A 633 25.33 1.69 -28.53
CA GLU A 633 24.77 2.60 -27.53
C GLU A 633 24.01 3.75 -28.18
N ALA A 634 24.56 4.33 -29.25
CA ALA A 634 23.88 5.40 -30.01
C ALA A 634 22.58 4.90 -30.65
N GLU A 635 22.56 3.70 -31.23
CA GLU A 635 21.34 3.09 -31.77
C GLU A 635 20.33 2.77 -30.66
N ALA A 636 20.78 2.36 -29.48
CA ALA A 636 19.90 2.14 -28.32
C ALA A 636 19.19 3.43 -27.92
N GLU A 637 19.92 4.54 -27.77
CA GLU A 637 19.35 5.84 -27.44
C GLU A 637 18.34 6.32 -28.49
N ARG A 638 18.66 6.13 -29.78
CA ARG A 638 17.74 6.46 -30.88
C ARG A 638 16.46 5.61 -30.84
N LEU A 639 16.55 4.36 -30.40
CA LEU A 639 15.38 3.48 -30.23
C LEU A 639 14.57 3.86 -28.98
N VAL A 640 15.24 4.22 -27.88
CA VAL A 640 14.60 4.73 -26.67
C VAL A 640 13.78 5.97 -27.00
N ASP A 641 14.30 6.93 -27.75
CA ASP A 641 13.55 8.13 -28.18
C ASP A 641 12.23 7.76 -28.88
N LYS A 642 12.26 6.75 -29.77
CA LYS A 642 11.07 6.28 -30.48
C LYS A 642 10.06 5.62 -29.54
N TRP A 643 10.52 4.82 -28.59
CA TRP A 643 9.65 4.19 -27.58
C TRP A 643 9.04 5.23 -26.64
N LEU A 644 9.81 6.22 -26.20
CA LEU A 644 9.32 7.33 -25.38
C LEU A 644 8.28 8.17 -26.16
N GLN A 645 8.45 8.33 -27.47
CA GLN A 645 7.45 8.97 -28.32
C GLN A 645 6.19 8.10 -28.47
N TRP A 646 6.34 6.78 -28.60
CA TRP A 646 5.19 5.86 -28.64
C TRP A 646 4.39 5.90 -27.32
N PHE A 647 5.04 5.94 -26.16
CA PHE A 647 4.34 6.07 -24.88
C PHE A 647 3.44 7.32 -24.81
N LYS A 648 3.87 8.45 -25.37
CA LYS A 648 3.06 9.67 -25.46
C LYS A 648 1.81 9.51 -26.35
N SER A 649 1.76 8.48 -27.20
CA SER A 649 0.57 8.15 -27.99
C SER A 649 -0.39 7.20 -27.26
N GLU A 650 0.11 6.43 -26.29
CA GLU A 650 -0.72 5.52 -25.49
C GLU A 650 -1.41 6.25 -24.33
N ALA A 651 -0.75 7.25 -23.73
CA ALA A 651 -1.31 8.06 -22.65
C ALA A 651 -0.77 9.50 -22.69
N PRO A 652 -1.58 10.50 -22.30
CA PRO A 652 -1.13 11.90 -22.24
C PRO A 652 -0.07 12.13 -21.15
N GLU A 653 -0.17 11.39 -20.04
CA GLU A 653 0.86 11.34 -19.00
C GLU A 653 1.84 10.21 -19.34
N PRO A 654 3.15 10.49 -19.51
CA PRO A 654 4.13 9.45 -19.77
C PRO A 654 4.24 8.46 -18.61
N PRO A 655 4.60 7.19 -18.87
CA PRO A 655 4.85 6.23 -17.81
C PRO A 655 5.94 6.77 -16.85
N GLN A 656 5.69 6.63 -15.56
CA GLN A 656 6.60 7.15 -14.53
C GLN A 656 7.97 6.44 -14.55
N CYS A 657 7.99 5.14 -14.85
CA CYS A 657 9.21 4.38 -15.10
C CYS A 657 8.97 3.33 -16.18
N ALA A 658 9.89 3.17 -17.13
CA ALA A 658 9.86 2.10 -18.13
C ALA A 658 11.24 1.46 -18.27
N ARG A 659 11.30 0.18 -18.61
CA ARG A 659 12.54 -0.53 -18.96
C ARG A 659 12.49 -0.96 -20.42
N ILE A 660 13.52 -0.66 -21.20
CA ILE A 660 13.59 -1.06 -22.61
C ILE A 660 14.85 -1.91 -22.81
N ASP A 661 14.65 -3.14 -23.26
CA ASP A 661 15.71 -4.14 -23.40
C ASP A 661 16.02 -4.34 -24.88
N PHE A 662 17.30 -4.25 -25.24
CA PHE A 662 17.79 -4.43 -26.59
C PHE A 662 18.74 -5.63 -26.67
N LEU A 663 18.39 -6.60 -27.52
CA LEU A 663 19.31 -7.67 -27.90
C LEU A 663 20.35 -7.11 -28.86
N VAL A 664 21.61 -7.26 -28.50
CA VAL A 664 22.73 -6.81 -29.33
C VAL A 664 23.25 -7.99 -30.12
N SER A 665 23.14 -7.90 -31.45
CA SER A 665 23.59 -8.91 -32.39
C SER A 665 24.84 -8.46 -33.14
N ARG A 666 25.77 -9.40 -33.39
CA ARG A 666 26.97 -9.12 -34.17
C ARG A 666 27.20 -10.18 -35.24
N ALA A 667 26.98 -9.80 -36.50
CA ALA A 667 27.13 -10.72 -37.63
C ALA A 667 28.61 -10.98 -37.97
N CYS A 668 28.90 -12.08 -38.66
CA CYS A 668 30.19 -12.32 -39.30
C CYS A 668 30.51 -11.15 -40.25
N GLY A 669 31.57 -10.41 -39.98
CA GLY A 669 31.89 -9.14 -40.65
C GLY A 669 31.80 -7.90 -39.74
N GLY A 670 31.56 -8.07 -38.43
CA GLY A 670 31.72 -7.01 -37.43
C GLY A 670 30.54 -6.07 -37.29
N ARG A 671 29.56 -6.10 -38.21
CA ARG A 671 28.35 -5.27 -38.15
C ARG A 671 27.52 -5.59 -36.90
N THR A 672 27.29 -4.55 -36.10
CA THR A 672 26.41 -4.57 -34.94
C THR A 672 24.98 -4.23 -35.36
N ALA A 673 24.00 -4.86 -34.73
CA ALA A 673 22.59 -4.50 -34.87
C ALA A 673 21.86 -4.68 -33.54
N LEU A 674 21.01 -3.73 -33.20
CA LEU A 674 20.13 -3.78 -32.03
C LEU A 674 18.72 -4.18 -32.41
N TRP A 675 18.09 -4.95 -31.52
CA TRP A 675 16.72 -5.43 -31.64
C TRP A 675 15.99 -5.19 -30.34
N THR A 676 14.83 -4.53 -30.39
CA THR A 676 13.99 -4.40 -29.19
C THR A 676 13.48 -5.77 -28.78
N GLY A 677 13.93 -6.24 -27.63
CA GLY A 677 13.56 -7.53 -27.04
C GLY A 677 12.35 -7.41 -26.12
N GLU A 678 12.35 -6.39 -25.26
CA GLU A 678 11.31 -6.15 -24.26
C GLU A 678 11.10 -4.64 -24.03
N VAL A 679 9.85 -4.27 -23.75
CA VAL A 679 9.44 -2.96 -23.24
C VAL A 679 8.61 -3.28 -21.99
N GLY A 680 9.20 -3.05 -20.83
CA GLY A 680 8.70 -3.43 -19.52
C GLY A 680 8.22 -2.26 -18.67
N GLU A 681 7.51 -2.62 -17.61
CA GLU A 681 6.79 -1.74 -16.69
C GLU A 681 7.60 -1.28 -15.46
N CYS A 682 7.02 -0.41 -14.62
CA CYS A 682 7.60 0.03 -13.34
C CYS A 682 8.02 -1.07 -12.36
N GLY A 683 7.39 -2.25 -12.44
CA GLY A 683 7.69 -3.42 -11.62
C GLY A 683 8.85 -4.27 -12.15
N ALA A 684 9.47 -3.87 -13.26
CA ALA A 684 10.60 -4.57 -13.85
C ALA A 684 11.86 -4.44 -12.97
N SER A 685 12.75 -5.46 -13.04
CA SER A 685 14.03 -5.45 -12.34
C SER A 685 14.87 -4.22 -12.69
N LEU A 686 15.56 -3.65 -11.69
CA LEU A 686 16.41 -2.48 -11.83
C LEU A 686 17.83 -2.80 -12.30
N CYS A 687 18.19 -4.08 -12.41
CA CYS A 687 19.41 -4.55 -13.06
C CYS A 687 20.66 -3.83 -12.51
N SER A 688 20.92 -3.99 -11.21
CA SER A 688 21.98 -3.32 -10.47
C SER A 688 21.85 -1.80 -10.27
N LEU A 689 20.75 -1.15 -10.66
CA LEU A 689 20.47 0.22 -10.25
C LEU A 689 19.76 0.26 -8.89
N GLU A 690 20.08 1.24 -8.06
CA GLU A 690 19.36 1.46 -6.81
C GLU A 690 17.99 2.11 -7.04
N VAL A 691 17.10 1.91 -6.06
CA VAL A 691 15.67 2.25 -6.13
C VAL A 691 15.34 3.75 -6.13
N HIS A 692 16.33 4.62 -5.91
CA HIS A 692 16.15 6.07 -5.73
C HIS A 692 15.29 6.71 -6.83
N GLY A 693 15.63 6.45 -8.10
CA GLY A 693 14.91 7.03 -9.24
C GLY A 693 13.47 6.54 -9.32
N ARG A 694 13.28 5.23 -9.17
CA ARG A 694 11.96 4.56 -9.17
C ARG A 694 11.06 5.06 -8.07
N ASN A 695 11.57 5.17 -6.85
CA ASN A 695 10.83 5.66 -5.70
C ASN A 695 10.39 7.11 -5.90
N SER A 696 11.32 7.99 -6.32
CA SER A 696 11.02 9.39 -6.58
C SER A 696 9.89 9.56 -7.61
N VAL A 697 9.97 8.88 -8.76
CA VAL A 697 8.94 8.99 -9.80
C VAL A 697 7.62 8.31 -9.41
N ALA A 698 7.65 7.26 -8.59
CA ALA A 698 6.44 6.62 -8.08
C ALA A 698 5.68 7.54 -7.11
N VAL A 699 6.39 8.21 -6.19
CA VAL A 699 5.78 9.20 -5.27
C VAL A 699 5.22 10.39 -6.04
N ASN A 700 6.00 10.96 -6.96
CA ASN A 700 5.55 12.06 -7.83
C ASN A 700 4.37 11.65 -8.74
N SER A 701 4.31 10.39 -9.15
CA SER A 701 3.14 9.87 -9.85
C SER A 701 1.94 9.83 -8.92
N ALA A 702 2.09 9.33 -7.69
CA ALA A 702 0.98 9.15 -6.76
C ALA A 702 0.32 10.45 -6.27
N ILE A 703 1.07 11.56 -6.21
CA ILE A 703 0.62 12.84 -5.67
C ILE A 703 0.36 13.83 -6.82
N LEU A 704 -0.91 14.01 -7.18
CA LEU A 704 -1.34 14.99 -8.20
C LEU A 704 -1.95 16.25 -7.58
N LEU A 705 -2.55 16.11 -6.41
CA LEU A 705 -3.24 17.16 -5.68
C LEU A 705 -2.42 17.52 -4.44
N ASP A 706 -1.46 18.42 -4.62
CA ASP A 706 -0.68 19.02 -3.53
C ASP A 706 -0.78 20.54 -3.58
N GLU A 707 -1.54 21.11 -2.65
CA GLU A 707 -1.72 22.56 -2.52
C GLU A 707 -0.46 23.26 -1.96
N SER A 708 0.48 22.51 -1.39
CA SER A 708 1.72 23.06 -0.84
C SER A 708 2.80 23.30 -1.89
N SER A 709 2.59 22.86 -3.14
CA SER A 709 3.56 22.94 -4.24
C SER A 709 4.91 22.28 -3.94
N ARG A 710 4.94 21.33 -2.99
CA ARG A 710 6.14 20.53 -2.69
C ARG A 710 6.36 19.44 -3.75
N PHE A 711 5.28 19.00 -4.38
CA PHE A 711 5.30 18.01 -5.46
C PHE A 711 5.08 18.66 -6.84
N PRO A 712 5.76 18.14 -7.89
CA PRO A 712 6.71 17.02 -7.87
C PRO A 712 8.07 17.39 -7.25
N THR A 713 8.68 16.44 -6.53
CA THR A 713 10.05 16.59 -6.02
C THR A 713 11.08 16.31 -7.11
N SER A 714 12.24 16.95 -7.02
CA SER A 714 13.36 16.66 -7.92
C SER A 714 13.81 15.21 -7.80
N MET A 715 14.08 14.58 -8.94
CA MET A 715 14.86 13.35 -8.92
C MET A 715 16.27 13.61 -8.35
N PRO A 716 16.89 12.62 -7.68
CA PRO A 716 18.30 12.73 -7.27
C PRO A 716 19.19 12.99 -8.48
N GLU A 717 20.32 13.69 -8.30
CA GLU A 717 21.25 14.03 -9.39
C GLU A 717 21.96 12.79 -9.96
N ALA A 718 22.28 11.81 -9.11
CA ALA A 718 22.83 10.52 -9.49
C ALA A 718 21.93 9.39 -8.97
N ILE A 719 21.78 8.32 -9.76
CA ILE A 719 21.17 7.07 -9.30
C ILE A 719 22.32 6.10 -9.00
N PRO A 720 22.59 5.78 -7.73
CA PRO A 720 23.64 4.83 -7.37
C PRO A 720 23.43 3.46 -8.00
N ARG A 721 24.52 2.72 -8.20
CA ARG A 721 24.50 1.31 -8.59
C ARG A 721 24.70 0.44 -7.34
N ASN A 722 24.03 -0.71 -7.30
CA ASN A 722 24.29 -1.78 -6.36
C ASN A 722 25.13 -2.89 -7.02
N ASP A 723 25.55 -3.87 -6.24
CA ASP A 723 26.37 -5.01 -6.68
C ASP A 723 25.60 -6.08 -7.47
N GLY A 724 24.31 -5.84 -7.77
CA GLY A 724 23.41 -6.78 -8.41
C GLY A 724 22.73 -7.75 -7.44
N SER A 725 23.02 -7.71 -6.14
CA SER A 725 22.41 -8.60 -5.14
C SER A 725 20.89 -8.44 -5.00
N LYS A 726 20.35 -7.28 -5.41
CA LYS A 726 18.91 -6.98 -5.40
C LYS A 726 18.18 -7.38 -6.69
N SER A 727 18.89 -7.81 -7.74
CA SER A 727 18.32 -7.97 -9.09
C SER A 727 18.13 -9.41 -9.54
#